data_AF-A0A2V7GQH6-F1
#
_entry.id   AF-A0A2V7GQH6-F1
#
_cell.length_a   1.000
_cell.length_b   1.000
_cell.length_c   1.000
_cell.angle_alpha   90.00
_cell.angle_beta   90.00
_cell.angle_gamma   90.00
#
_symmetry.space_group_name_H-M   'P 1'
#
loop_
_entity.id
_entity.type
_entity.pdbx_description
1 polymer ?
#
loop_
_entity_poly.entity_id
_entity_poly.type
_entity_poly.pdbx_seq_one_letter_code
_entity_poly.pdbx_strand_id
1 'polypeptide(L)'
;IIARAGSPVLRDPATLAALAVAARSELVPEWSAAPVESAEHAVPAVGRGGGGGGGTTDETSRLTLSELRVPALPDRALDAARPAADQFINALLSTLEFNARVLALAEDPRTPLAARLRFLAILSTNLDQFFMVQVGALKHRVASAEPGNGDRSPDGLTPAEQLDAIAIRIHPLVARQYRCSDTVAAAAAEYVPIRTWSDLSAHERQTLERRFSEEVAPLLTPKALTRAPGHAFPHLADRRLSLAVVLRDSPAGPVHYACVELPSSLPRFVAVERGVIPLEAVVRRHLPTLFPGREVLDTYAFRATRSGDIQLDELGTASFAQAVAEEVRRRPWGPVVRIEVERAMPAGLRELLQRELRFEESDLQSALGPSDVYEAPGLVDLGALGQLAGRLTGPDLDYPPFVAQDPFADHRSIVEALDRGDVLVYHPYDSFTATFERFIAEAADDPGVAAIKLTLYRPGGPSPIGDALRRAAARGADVSVFVELKARFDEELNIGWAQSLEAAGIHVITGLATLKIHAKIALVVRRAAGRMRRYAHVGSGNYNADTARLYTDVGLFTADEGLTEDLHALFNELTGSSRPPQAPFRKLLVAPTNMLGRALSRVAGRRGSRARGSRDLHAPSRCAGAVRADPRREPAGPLPRAWPDLSIRERW
;
A
#
# COMPACT_ATOMS: atom_id res chain seq x y z
N ILE A 1 16.84 2.91 29.31
CA ILE A 1 15.75 2.76 28.31
C ILE A 1 14.48 2.27 29.00
N ILE A 2 14.41 1.03 29.50
CA ILE A 2 13.21 0.47 30.18
C ILE A 2 12.59 1.41 31.21
N ALA A 3 13.39 2.00 32.11
CA ALA A 3 12.92 2.94 33.14
C ALA A 3 12.34 4.29 32.64
N ARG A 4 12.31 4.54 31.31
CA ARG A 4 11.61 5.69 30.70
C ARG A 4 10.29 5.34 30.02
N ALA A 5 9.96 4.05 29.87
CA ALA A 5 8.69 3.60 29.31
C ALA A 5 7.69 3.34 30.44
N GLY A 6 6.94 4.38 30.81
CA GLY A 6 6.03 4.39 31.97
C GLY A 6 4.73 3.59 31.80
N SER A 7 4.79 2.36 31.27
CA SER A 7 3.64 1.46 31.13
C SER A 7 3.73 0.29 32.12
N PRO A 8 2.69 0.02 32.95
CA PRO A 8 2.61 -1.20 33.76
C PRO A 8 2.68 -2.50 32.95
N VAL A 9 2.22 -2.45 31.68
CA VAL A 9 2.12 -3.61 30.78
C VAL A 9 3.49 -4.20 30.44
N LEU A 10 4.56 -3.40 30.42
CA LEU A 10 5.93 -3.87 30.14
C LEU A 10 6.53 -4.79 31.23
N ARG A 11 5.76 -5.16 32.26
CA ARG A 11 6.12 -6.18 33.26
C ARG A 11 5.36 -7.50 33.09
N ASP A 12 4.42 -7.56 32.14
CA ASP A 12 3.67 -8.78 31.86
C ASP A 12 4.54 -9.83 31.12
N PRO A 13 4.51 -11.12 31.52
CA PRO A 13 5.28 -12.18 30.86
C PRO A 13 4.97 -12.40 29.38
N ALA A 14 3.75 -12.14 28.89
CA ALA A 14 3.43 -12.27 27.46
C ALA A 14 3.98 -11.08 26.66
N THR A 15 3.98 -9.88 27.24
CA THR A 15 4.66 -8.69 26.67
C THR A 15 6.18 -8.90 26.59
N LEU A 16 6.78 -9.53 27.60
CA LEU A 16 8.17 -9.99 27.56
C LEU A 16 8.39 -11.12 26.54
N ALA A 17 7.42 -12.00 26.33
CA ALA A 17 7.48 -13.02 25.29
C ALA A 17 7.41 -12.42 23.88
N ALA A 18 6.58 -11.40 23.65
CA ALA A 18 6.51 -10.65 22.39
C ALA A 18 7.81 -9.89 22.10
N LEU A 19 8.41 -9.26 23.12
CA LEU A 19 9.77 -8.71 23.05
C LEU A 19 10.80 -9.81 22.74
N ALA A 20 10.66 -11.01 23.29
CA ALA A 20 11.52 -12.15 22.98
C ALA A 20 11.24 -12.80 21.61
N VAL A 21 10.11 -12.54 20.95
CA VAL A 21 9.87 -12.88 19.53
C VAL A 21 10.53 -11.84 18.64
N ALA A 22 10.37 -10.55 18.94
CA ALA A 22 11.06 -9.47 18.24
C ALA A 22 12.60 -9.59 18.35
N ALA A 23 13.11 -10.06 19.50
CA ALA A 23 14.55 -10.30 19.72
C ALA A 23 15.04 -11.66 19.17
N ARG A 24 14.16 -12.62 18.88
CA ARG A 24 14.50 -13.89 18.17
C ARG A 24 14.38 -13.76 16.64
N SER A 25 14.09 -12.58 16.13
CA SER A 25 14.18 -12.25 14.70
C SER A 25 15.64 -12.02 14.31
N GLU A 26 16.37 -13.08 13.95
CA GLU A 26 17.76 -13.05 13.46
C GLU A 26 17.87 -12.44 12.04
N LEU A 27 17.39 -11.20 11.88
CA LEU A 27 17.47 -10.40 10.65
C LEU A 27 18.30 -9.11 10.86
N VAL A 28 19.26 -9.18 11.78
CA VAL A 28 20.44 -8.31 11.87
C VAL A 28 21.67 -9.23 11.89
N PRO A 29 22.73 -8.97 11.10
CA PRO A 29 23.53 -10.07 10.54
C PRO A 29 24.79 -10.42 11.33
N GLU A 30 25.17 -11.70 11.33
CA GLU A 30 26.58 -12.09 11.40
C GLU A 30 26.85 -13.46 10.74
N TRP A 31 28.03 -13.60 10.13
CA TRP A 31 28.54 -14.87 9.57
C TRP A 31 29.46 -15.52 10.60
N SER A 32 29.10 -16.70 11.10
CA SER A 32 30.04 -17.62 11.79
C SER A 32 29.55 -19.07 11.63
N ALA A 33 30.34 -20.07 12.04
CA ALA A 33 30.13 -21.46 11.61
C ALA A 33 30.28 -22.52 12.73
N ALA A 34 29.28 -23.41 12.81
CA ALA A 34 29.27 -24.75 13.44
C ALA A 34 29.44 -24.84 14.99
N PRO A 35 29.11 -25.99 15.63
CA PRO A 35 28.05 -26.99 15.36
C PRO A 35 27.11 -27.20 16.59
N VAL A 36 26.38 -28.34 16.66
CA VAL A 36 25.16 -28.59 17.46
C VAL A 36 25.33 -29.65 18.58
N GLU A 37 24.64 -29.49 19.72
CA GLU A 37 24.09 -30.54 20.63
C GLU A 37 22.95 -29.90 21.49
N SER A 38 21.67 -30.32 21.43
CA SER A 38 20.95 -31.32 22.29
C SER A 38 20.90 -31.01 23.81
N ALA A 39 19.79 -31.05 24.57
CA ALA A 39 18.36 -31.39 24.34
C ALA A 39 17.47 -30.64 25.42
N GLU A 40 16.23 -30.97 25.87
CA GLU A 40 15.31 -32.13 25.74
C GLU A 40 13.80 -31.75 26.03
N HIS A 41 12.97 -32.63 26.62
CA HIS A 41 11.48 -32.53 26.73
C HIS A 41 10.88 -31.82 27.98
N ALA A 42 9.62 -31.33 27.87
CA ALA A 42 8.49 -31.66 28.78
C ALA A 42 7.12 -31.01 28.37
N VAL A 43 6.03 -31.80 28.36
CA VAL A 43 4.60 -31.47 28.05
C VAL A 43 3.72 -32.61 28.64
N PRO A 44 2.39 -32.53 28.99
CA PRO A 44 1.41 -31.42 29.07
C PRO A 44 0.68 -31.29 30.44
N ALA A 45 -0.33 -30.40 30.53
CA ALA A 45 -1.56 -30.62 31.31
C ALA A 45 -2.79 -29.98 30.60
N VAL A 46 -4.00 -30.48 30.86
CA VAL A 46 -5.25 -30.05 30.18
C VAL A 46 -6.34 -29.64 31.18
N GLY A 47 -7.02 -28.52 30.92
CA GLY A 47 -8.22 -28.06 31.63
C GLY A 47 -9.45 -28.00 30.72
N ARG A 48 -10.67 -28.15 31.28
CA ARG A 48 -11.96 -28.18 30.54
C ARG A 48 -12.96 -27.16 31.08
N GLY A 49 -13.85 -26.69 30.20
CA GLY A 49 -15.09 -25.95 30.52
C GLY A 49 -15.08 -24.47 30.09
N GLY A 50 -16.22 -23.85 29.74
CA GLY A 50 -17.55 -24.43 29.53
C GLY A 50 -18.69 -23.39 29.58
N GLY A 51 -19.51 -23.30 28.52
CA GLY A 51 -20.62 -22.32 28.39
C GLY A 51 -20.17 -20.91 27.95
N GLY A 52 -21.05 -20.04 27.45
CA GLY A 52 -22.45 -20.24 27.08
C GLY A 52 -23.20 -18.92 26.83
N GLY A 53 -23.94 -18.82 25.71
CA GLY A 53 -24.60 -17.58 25.25
C GLY A 53 -23.67 -16.65 24.44
N GLY A 54 -24.17 -15.72 23.61
CA GLY A 54 -25.57 -15.48 23.25
C GLY A 54 -25.82 -14.00 22.90
N GLY A 55 -25.47 -13.56 21.68
CA GLY A 55 -25.48 -12.16 21.28
C GLY A 55 -25.98 -11.91 19.84
N THR A 56 -26.72 -10.81 19.70
CA THR A 56 -27.35 -10.20 18.53
C THR A 56 -26.58 -10.26 17.20
N THR A 57 -27.25 -10.75 16.15
CA THR A 57 -26.74 -10.82 14.76
C THR A 57 -27.22 -9.62 13.92
N ASP A 58 -26.63 -8.43 14.10
CA ASP A 58 -26.98 -7.24 13.29
C ASP A 58 -25.78 -6.30 12.97
N GLU A 59 -24.65 -6.39 13.69
CA GLU A 59 -23.43 -5.63 13.37
C GLU A 59 -22.43 -6.40 12.48
N THR A 60 -22.62 -7.71 12.31
CA THR A 60 -21.62 -8.65 11.74
C THR A 60 -21.44 -8.59 10.22
N SER A 61 -22.15 -7.70 9.52
CA SER A 61 -22.25 -7.68 8.05
C SER A 61 -21.27 -6.74 7.33
N ARG A 62 -20.51 -5.93 8.09
CA ARG A 62 -19.53 -4.99 7.54
C ARG A 62 -18.12 -5.57 7.57
N LEU A 63 -17.53 -5.72 6.38
CA LEU A 63 -16.16 -6.21 6.20
C LEU A 63 -15.29 -5.13 5.56
N THR A 64 -14.03 -5.03 5.98
CA THR A 64 -13.11 -4.05 5.41
C THR A 64 -12.56 -4.49 4.04
N LEU A 65 -12.13 -3.52 3.21
CA LEU A 65 -11.30 -3.81 2.02
C LEU A 65 -9.93 -4.46 2.34
N SER A 66 -9.55 -4.60 3.62
CA SER A 66 -8.44 -5.46 4.04
C SER A 66 -8.85 -6.93 4.20
N GLU A 67 -10.05 -7.20 4.72
CA GLU A 67 -10.58 -8.55 4.98
C GLU A 67 -11.11 -9.23 3.71
N LEU A 68 -11.73 -8.48 2.77
CA LEU A 68 -12.19 -8.96 1.45
C LEU A 68 -11.07 -9.45 0.50
N ARG A 69 -9.86 -9.66 1.02
CA ARG A 69 -8.66 -10.15 0.31
C ARG A 69 -8.40 -11.63 0.50
N VAL A 70 -9.11 -12.30 1.41
CA VAL A 70 -8.88 -13.71 1.76
C VAL A 70 -10.08 -14.55 1.31
N PRO A 71 -10.02 -15.24 0.14
CA PRO A 71 -10.96 -16.32 -0.13
C PRO A 71 -10.74 -17.41 0.92
N ALA A 72 -11.80 -17.78 1.64
CA ALA A 72 -11.73 -18.89 2.59
C ALA A 72 -11.35 -20.18 1.85
N LEU A 73 -10.17 -20.72 2.17
CA LEU A 73 -9.76 -22.04 1.71
C LEU A 73 -10.46 -23.10 2.58
N PRO A 74 -10.95 -24.21 2.00
CA PRO A 74 -11.51 -25.29 2.81
C PRO A 74 -10.44 -25.93 3.70
N ASP A 75 -10.77 -26.19 4.97
CA ASP A 75 -9.86 -26.63 6.05
C ASP A 75 -8.96 -27.84 5.73
N ARG A 76 -9.33 -28.65 4.73
CA ARG A 76 -8.64 -29.89 4.32
C ARG A 76 -7.29 -29.69 3.60
N ALA A 77 -6.74 -28.46 3.59
CA ALA A 77 -5.46 -28.12 2.97
C ALA A 77 -4.34 -27.76 3.98
N LEU A 78 -4.57 -28.00 5.28
CA LEU A 78 -3.63 -27.84 6.37
C LEU A 78 -3.40 -29.17 7.09
N ASP A 79 -2.23 -29.32 7.69
CA ASP A 79 -1.94 -30.46 8.55
C ASP A 79 -2.72 -30.34 9.87
N ALA A 80 -3.23 -31.46 10.37
CA ALA A 80 -3.95 -31.50 11.65
C ALA A 80 -2.98 -31.39 12.84
N ALA A 81 -1.69 -31.70 12.64
CA ALA A 81 -0.62 -31.20 13.49
C ALA A 81 -0.50 -29.69 13.25
N ARG A 82 -1.09 -28.89 14.15
CA ARG A 82 -1.08 -27.42 14.10
C ARG A 82 0.32 -26.92 13.71
N PRO A 83 0.47 -26.06 12.69
CA PRO A 83 1.71 -25.31 12.54
C PRO A 83 1.87 -24.46 13.80
N ALA A 84 2.99 -24.64 14.50
CA ALA A 84 3.23 -23.95 15.76
C ALA A 84 3.54 -22.47 15.49
N ALA A 85 3.18 -21.58 16.43
CA ALA A 85 3.21 -20.13 16.20
C ALA A 85 4.62 -19.58 15.93
N ASP A 86 5.64 -20.25 16.47
CA ASP A 86 7.07 -20.03 16.24
C ASP A 86 7.54 -20.37 14.80
N GLN A 87 6.72 -21.08 14.00
CA GLN A 87 7.00 -21.38 12.60
C GLN A 87 6.66 -20.23 11.64
N PHE A 88 6.07 -19.13 12.14
CA PHE A 88 5.67 -17.97 11.33
C PHE A 88 6.32 -16.67 11.82
N ILE A 89 6.72 -15.82 10.87
CA ILE A 89 7.12 -14.44 11.12
C ILE A 89 5.89 -13.55 10.92
N ASN A 90 5.62 -12.64 11.86
CA ASN A 90 4.52 -11.69 11.74
C ASN A 90 4.64 -10.85 10.46
N ALA A 91 3.58 -10.85 9.63
CA ALA A 91 3.59 -10.19 8.32
C ALA A 91 3.74 -8.66 8.40
N LEU A 92 3.27 -8.03 9.48
CA LEU A 92 3.35 -6.59 9.70
C LEU A 92 4.75 -6.19 10.14
N LEU A 93 5.37 -6.94 11.06
CA LEU A 93 6.78 -6.74 11.43
C LEU A 93 7.72 -7.00 10.23
N SER A 94 7.44 -8.02 9.43
CA SER A 94 8.16 -8.27 8.15
C SER A 94 8.02 -7.10 7.15
N THR A 95 6.89 -6.39 7.16
CA THR A 95 6.69 -5.16 6.39
C THR A 95 7.52 -3.98 6.94
N LEU A 96 7.77 -3.93 8.25
CA LEU A 96 8.73 -2.98 8.84
C LEU A 96 10.18 -3.33 8.48
N GLU A 97 10.57 -4.61 8.37
CA GLU A 97 11.90 -5.01 7.91
C GLU A 97 12.13 -4.82 6.40
N PHE A 98 11.06 -4.86 5.59
CA PHE A 98 11.13 -4.34 4.22
C PHE A 98 11.48 -2.85 4.21
N ASN A 99 10.81 -2.04 5.04
CA ASN A 99 11.07 -0.61 5.14
C ASN A 99 12.44 -0.29 5.78
N ALA A 100 12.96 -1.12 6.68
CA ALA A 100 14.32 -1.02 7.18
C ALA A 100 15.38 -1.25 6.08
N ARG A 101 15.08 -2.10 5.07
CA ARG A 101 15.93 -2.25 3.88
C ARG A 101 15.84 -1.07 2.92
N VAL A 102 14.68 -0.41 2.81
CA VAL A 102 14.55 0.87 2.08
C VAL A 102 15.41 1.95 2.76
N LEU A 103 15.43 2.01 4.09
CA LEU A 103 16.30 2.92 4.83
C LEU A 103 17.79 2.64 4.59
N ALA A 104 18.19 1.36 4.57
CA ALA A 104 19.58 0.98 4.31
C ALA A 104 20.10 1.49 2.95
N LEU A 105 19.24 1.58 1.92
CA LEU A 105 19.60 2.18 0.63
C LEU A 105 19.84 3.70 0.71
N ALA A 106 19.18 4.41 1.63
CA ALA A 106 19.46 5.83 1.90
C ALA A 106 20.70 6.03 2.77
N GLU A 107 21.06 5.06 3.61
CA GLU A 107 22.25 5.11 4.48
C GLU A 107 23.53 4.73 3.73
N ASP A 108 23.45 3.82 2.74
CA ASP A 108 24.59 3.37 1.93
C ASP A 108 25.23 4.56 1.16
N PRO A 109 26.52 4.88 1.40
CA PRO A 109 27.21 5.96 0.71
C PRO A 109 27.49 5.67 -0.78
N ARG A 110 27.28 4.43 -1.24
CA ARG A 110 27.40 4.04 -2.66
C ARG A 110 26.14 4.39 -3.46
N THR A 111 25.04 4.71 -2.79
CA THR A 111 23.80 5.18 -3.43
C THR A 111 23.97 6.65 -3.85
N PRO A 112 23.65 7.05 -5.09
CA PRO A 112 23.69 8.45 -5.52
C PRO A 112 22.84 9.39 -4.65
N LEU A 113 23.28 10.62 -4.45
CA LEU A 113 22.74 11.53 -3.44
C LEU A 113 21.25 11.86 -3.62
N ALA A 114 20.79 12.08 -4.86
CA ALA A 114 19.38 12.27 -5.18
C ALA A 114 18.56 10.99 -4.93
N ALA A 115 19.12 9.81 -5.22
CA ALA A 115 18.49 8.53 -4.92
C ALA A 115 18.36 8.30 -3.39
N ARG A 116 19.34 8.71 -2.57
CA ARG A 116 19.26 8.67 -1.10
C ARG A 116 18.11 9.53 -0.55
N LEU A 117 17.96 10.76 -1.07
CA LEU A 117 16.80 11.62 -0.77
C LEU A 117 15.47 10.97 -1.18
N ARG A 118 15.40 10.31 -2.35
CA ARG A 118 14.19 9.57 -2.75
C ARG A 118 13.91 8.37 -1.85
N PHE A 119 14.90 7.61 -1.41
CA PHE A 119 14.67 6.48 -0.51
C PHE A 119 14.15 6.91 0.88
N LEU A 120 14.60 8.06 1.40
CA LEU A 120 14.02 8.67 2.61
C LEU A 120 12.55 9.09 2.42
N ALA A 121 12.21 9.65 1.26
CA ALA A 121 10.84 10.02 0.90
C ALA A 121 9.94 8.78 0.72
N ILE A 122 10.40 7.78 -0.05
CA ILE A 122 9.71 6.50 -0.27
C ILE A 122 9.44 5.80 1.07
N LEU A 123 10.43 5.79 1.98
CA LEU A 123 10.23 5.26 3.34
C LEU A 123 9.11 6.01 4.08
N SER A 124 9.10 7.34 4.04
CA SER A 124 8.03 8.14 4.65
C SER A 124 6.65 7.77 4.07
N THR A 125 6.51 7.72 2.75
CA THR A 125 5.25 7.37 2.07
C THR A 125 4.84 5.91 2.28
N ASN A 126 5.79 4.97 2.41
CA ASN A 126 5.50 3.59 2.76
C ASN A 126 4.99 3.48 4.20
N LEU A 127 5.57 4.23 5.15
CA LEU A 127 5.08 4.28 6.53
C LEU A 127 3.69 4.93 6.59
N ASP A 128 3.43 5.99 5.80
CA ASP A 128 2.08 6.56 5.66
C ASP A 128 1.06 5.49 5.28
N GLN A 129 1.32 4.75 4.20
CA GLN A 129 0.47 3.66 3.74
C GLN A 129 0.30 2.55 4.80
N PHE A 130 1.37 2.19 5.50
CA PHE A 130 1.32 1.20 6.59
C PHE A 130 0.45 1.66 7.76
N PHE A 131 0.51 2.94 8.13
CA PHE A 131 -0.37 3.50 9.17
C PHE A 131 -1.82 3.58 8.69
N MET A 132 -2.08 4.15 7.52
CA MET A 132 -3.43 4.32 6.97
C MET A 132 -4.18 2.99 6.84
N VAL A 133 -3.49 1.91 6.50
CA VAL A 133 -4.12 0.63 6.15
C VAL A 133 -3.91 -0.42 7.23
N GLN A 134 -2.67 -0.85 7.50
CA GLN A 134 -2.41 -1.96 8.42
C GLN A 134 -2.68 -1.58 9.88
N VAL A 135 -2.19 -0.40 10.32
CA VAL A 135 -2.45 0.08 11.68
C VAL A 135 -3.91 0.52 11.83
N GLY A 136 -4.51 1.12 10.80
CA GLY A 136 -5.94 1.45 10.77
C GLY A 136 -6.85 0.23 10.97
N ALA A 137 -6.64 -0.84 10.20
CA ALA A 137 -7.40 -2.09 10.35
C ALA A 137 -7.17 -2.76 11.71
N LEU A 138 -5.94 -2.81 12.22
CA LEU A 138 -5.66 -3.31 13.58
C LEU A 138 -6.39 -2.50 14.66
N LYS A 139 -6.38 -1.17 14.56
CA LYS A 139 -7.03 -0.29 15.53
C LYS A 139 -8.54 -0.41 15.52
N HIS A 140 -9.15 -0.53 14.33
CA HIS A 140 -10.57 -0.83 14.22
C HIS A 140 -10.90 -2.18 14.89
N ARG A 141 -10.12 -3.23 14.60
CA ARG A 141 -10.28 -4.54 15.23
C ARG A 141 -10.02 -4.55 16.74
N VAL A 142 -9.27 -3.60 17.30
CA VAL A 142 -9.14 -3.43 18.76
C VAL A 142 -10.31 -2.66 19.36
N ALA A 143 -10.83 -1.64 18.65
CA ALA A 143 -11.98 -0.85 19.11
C ALA A 143 -13.31 -1.63 19.07
N SER A 144 -13.49 -2.52 18.09
CA SER A 144 -14.71 -3.31 17.87
C SER A 144 -14.64 -4.74 18.44
N ALA A 145 -13.64 -5.09 19.25
CA ALA A 145 -13.53 -6.43 19.83
C ALA A 145 -14.12 -6.53 21.24
N GLU A 146 -15.07 -7.46 21.41
CA GLU A 146 -15.46 -8.02 22.71
C GLU A 146 -14.21 -8.52 23.48
N PRO A 147 -14.06 -8.21 24.79
CA PRO A 147 -12.89 -8.56 25.58
C PRO A 147 -12.52 -10.05 25.54
N GLY A 148 -11.41 -10.38 24.89
CA GLY A 148 -10.84 -11.73 24.83
C GLY A 148 -11.15 -12.53 23.55
N ASN A 149 -12.01 -12.05 22.64
CA ASN A 149 -12.42 -12.77 21.42
C ASN A 149 -11.69 -12.32 20.14
N GLY A 150 -10.52 -11.67 20.25
CA GLY A 150 -9.77 -11.16 19.10
C GLY A 150 -8.97 -12.25 18.36
N ASP A 151 -9.33 -12.55 17.11
CA ASP A 151 -8.61 -13.51 16.27
C ASP A 151 -7.11 -13.18 16.15
N ARG A 152 -6.29 -14.14 16.60
CA ARG A 152 -4.82 -14.08 16.63
C ARG A 152 -4.22 -14.25 15.22
N SER A 153 -3.09 -13.59 14.98
CA SER A 153 -2.25 -13.80 13.79
C SER A 153 -1.67 -15.23 13.73
N PRO A 154 -1.11 -15.67 12.58
CA PRO A 154 -0.47 -16.99 12.47
C PRO A 154 0.71 -17.19 13.45
N ASP A 155 1.45 -16.10 13.73
CA ASP A 155 2.49 -15.98 14.75
C ASP A 155 1.94 -15.89 16.21
N GLY A 156 0.62 -16.01 16.39
CA GLY A 156 -0.04 -16.14 17.67
C GLY A 156 -0.41 -14.84 18.38
N LEU A 157 -0.02 -13.66 17.87
CA LEU A 157 -0.30 -12.37 18.51
C LEU A 157 -1.75 -11.88 18.27
N THR A 158 -2.38 -11.34 19.29
CA THR A 158 -3.66 -10.59 19.16
C THR A 158 -3.46 -9.27 18.40
N PRO A 159 -4.55 -8.58 17.99
CA PRO A 159 -4.44 -7.25 17.40
C PRO A 159 -3.75 -6.21 18.29
N ALA A 160 -3.94 -6.28 19.62
CA ALA A 160 -3.30 -5.37 20.57
C ALA A 160 -1.79 -5.66 20.72
N GLU A 161 -1.41 -6.92 20.93
CA GLU A 161 0.01 -7.34 21.00
C GLU A 161 0.78 -6.97 19.72
N GLN A 162 0.11 -6.98 18.55
CA GLN A 162 0.69 -6.51 17.29
C GLN A 162 0.89 -4.99 17.23
N LEU A 163 -0.03 -4.18 17.76
CA LEU A 163 0.14 -2.73 17.84
C LEU A 163 1.32 -2.35 18.75
N ASP A 164 1.47 -3.01 19.89
CA ASP A 164 2.62 -2.80 20.80
C ASP A 164 3.94 -3.21 20.13
N ALA A 165 3.99 -4.37 19.48
CA ALA A 165 5.17 -4.83 18.74
C ALA A 165 5.55 -3.89 17.58
N ILE A 166 4.55 -3.36 16.85
CA ILE A 166 4.73 -2.33 15.82
C ILE A 166 5.34 -1.06 16.43
N ALA A 167 4.76 -0.54 17.52
CA ALA A 167 5.24 0.68 18.19
C ALA A 167 6.71 0.53 18.66
N ILE A 168 7.02 -0.58 19.31
CA ILE A 168 8.38 -0.94 19.76
C ILE A 168 9.37 -0.95 18.58
N ARG A 169 8.96 -1.50 17.42
CA ARG A 169 9.85 -1.64 16.26
C ARG A 169 9.99 -0.36 15.41
N ILE A 170 8.95 0.47 15.35
CA ILE A 170 8.89 1.62 14.44
C ILE A 170 9.51 2.89 15.01
N HIS A 171 9.42 3.16 16.33
CA HIS A 171 10.09 4.34 16.91
C HIS A 171 11.63 4.34 16.66
N PRO A 172 12.37 3.21 16.83
CA PRO A 172 13.78 3.14 16.45
C PRO A 172 14.03 3.31 14.94
N LEU A 173 13.11 2.85 14.09
CA LEU A 173 13.22 3.00 12.63
C LEU A 173 13.10 4.47 12.22
N VAL A 174 12.09 5.18 12.73
CA VAL A 174 11.90 6.62 12.49
C VAL A 174 13.07 7.43 13.06
N ALA A 175 13.55 7.11 14.27
CA ALA A 175 14.72 7.76 14.84
C ALA A 175 16.01 7.56 14.01
N ARG A 176 16.14 6.41 13.31
CA ARG A 176 17.24 6.12 12.38
C ARG A 176 17.04 6.87 11.05
N GLN A 177 15.81 6.93 10.52
CA GLN A 177 15.44 7.69 9.33
C GLN A 177 15.81 9.17 9.46
N TYR A 178 15.53 9.81 10.59
CA TYR A 178 15.90 11.21 10.81
C TYR A 178 17.43 11.41 10.84
N ARG A 179 18.21 10.58 11.54
CA ARG A 179 19.70 10.71 11.52
C ARG A 179 20.29 10.54 10.11
N CYS A 180 19.72 9.63 9.32
CA CYS A 180 20.06 9.50 7.91
C CYS A 180 19.66 10.75 7.12
N SER A 181 18.45 11.28 7.35
CA SER A 181 17.96 12.52 6.73
C SER A 181 18.84 13.73 7.02
N ASP A 182 19.28 13.91 8.27
CA ASP A 182 20.16 15.02 8.67
C ASP A 182 21.50 14.93 7.90
N THR A 183 22.05 13.72 7.79
CA THR A 183 23.32 13.45 7.08
C THR A 183 23.19 13.64 5.57
N VAL A 184 22.10 13.16 4.97
CA VAL A 184 21.83 13.28 3.52
C VAL A 184 21.49 14.72 3.16
N ALA A 185 20.74 15.45 4.00
CA ALA A 185 20.43 16.86 3.79
C ALA A 185 21.69 17.75 3.91
N ALA A 186 22.60 17.45 4.85
CA ALA A 186 23.87 18.15 4.96
C ALA A 186 24.73 18.00 3.70
N ALA A 187 24.80 16.79 3.10
CA ALA A 187 25.47 16.57 1.82
C ALA A 187 24.74 17.24 0.64
N ALA A 188 23.40 17.21 0.63
CA ALA A 188 22.60 17.86 -0.41
C ALA A 188 22.69 19.40 -0.38
N ALA A 189 23.05 20.00 0.76
CA ALA A 189 23.11 21.44 0.94
C ALA A 189 24.23 22.15 0.15
N GLU A 190 25.22 21.41 -0.37
CA GLU A 190 26.19 21.94 -1.34
C GLU A 190 25.50 22.34 -2.66
N TYR A 191 24.53 21.53 -3.10
CA TYR A 191 23.82 21.67 -4.37
C TYR A 191 22.51 22.47 -4.22
N VAL A 192 21.69 22.12 -3.23
CA VAL A 192 20.36 22.69 -2.97
C VAL A 192 20.19 22.91 -1.46
N PRO A 193 20.76 23.99 -0.89
CA PRO A 193 20.62 24.30 0.53
C PRO A 193 19.18 24.62 0.90
N ILE A 194 18.73 24.08 2.05
CA ILE A 194 17.47 24.46 2.69
C ILE A 194 17.77 25.71 3.53
N ARG A 195 17.19 26.84 3.15
CA ARG A 195 17.40 28.18 3.72
C ARG A 195 16.33 28.48 4.78
N THR A 196 16.71 29.23 5.81
CA THR A 196 15.80 29.88 6.75
C THR A 196 15.48 31.31 6.29
N TRP A 197 14.42 31.93 6.83
CA TRP A 197 14.07 33.33 6.50
C TRP A 197 15.21 34.33 6.81
N SER A 198 15.98 34.06 7.86
CA SER A 198 17.18 34.80 8.26
C SER A 198 18.28 34.79 7.19
N ASP A 199 18.40 33.71 6.43
CA ASP A 199 19.47 33.55 5.43
C ASP A 199 19.17 34.27 4.11
N LEU A 200 17.93 34.73 3.92
CA LEU A 200 17.49 35.35 2.68
C LEU A 200 17.93 36.82 2.56
N SER A 201 18.25 37.23 1.34
CA SER A 201 18.50 38.62 0.96
C SER A 201 17.24 39.48 1.10
N ALA A 202 17.39 40.81 1.13
CA ALA A 202 16.24 41.72 1.13
C ALA A 202 15.36 41.56 -0.12
N HIS A 203 15.95 41.21 -1.28
CA HIS A 203 15.23 40.98 -2.53
C HIS A 203 14.46 39.65 -2.53
N GLU A 204 15.08 38.59 -2.01
CA GLU A 204 14.42 37.29 -1.82
C GLU A 204 13.24 37.42 -0.85
N ARG A 205 13.40 38.14 0.27
CA ARG A 205 12.32 38.40 1.23
C ARG A 205 11.17 39.17 0.61
N GLN A 206 11.43 40.29 -0.07
CA GLN A 206 10.39 41.08 -0.76
C GLN A 206 9.65 40.25 -1.82
N THR A 207 10.36 39.38 -2.54
CA THR A 207 9.78 38.49 -3.54
C THR A 207 8.87 37.43 -2.91
N LEU A 208 9.26 36.87 -1.76
CA LEU A 208 8.44 35.92 -0.99
C LEU A 208 7.28 36.59 -0.24
N GLU A 209 7.43 37.83 0.21
CA GLU A 209 6.37 38.65 0.81
C GLU A 209 5.26 38.92 -0.21
N ARG A 210 5.64 39.36 -1.43
CA ARG A 210 4.69 39.49 -2.55
C ARG A 210 4.04 38.15 -2.89
N ARG A 211 4.83 37.10 -3.08
CA ARG A 211 4.32 35.76 -3.39
C ARG A 211 3.38 35.22 -2.32
N PHE A 212 3.67 35.47 -1.04
CA PHE A 212 2.79 35.10 0.06
C PHE A 212 1.45 35.83 -0.06
N SER A 213 1.45 37.13 -0.32
CA SER A 213 0.23 37.93 -0.49
C SER A 213 -0.60 37.53 -1.72
N GLU A 214 0.05 37.16 -2.84
CA GLU A 214 -0.61 36.92 -4.14
C GLU A 214 -1.00 35.45 -4.36
N GLU A 215 -0.17 34.49 -3.96
CA GLU A 215 -0.38 33.05 -4.23
C GLU A 215 -0.76 32.23 -2.98
N VAL A 216 -0.19 32.55 -1.81
CA VAL A 216 -0.26 31.65 -0.64
C VAL A 216 -1.41 32.01 0.30
N ALA A 217 -1.47 33.25 0.77
CA ALA A 217 -2.47 33.72 1.73
C ALA A 217 -3.93 33.53 1.27
N PRO A 218 -4.29 33.71 -0.03
CA PRO A 218 -5.65 33.41 -0.50
C PRO A 218 -6.07 31.94 -0.38
N LEU A 219 -5.12 31.03 -0.13
CA LEU A 219 -5.35 29.59 0.05
C LEU A 219 -5.29 29.16 1.53
N LEU A 220 -5.07 30.07 2.48
CA LEU A 220 -4.93 29.78 3.90
C LEU A 220 -6.17 30.17 4.70
N THR A 221 -6.84 29.18 5.29
CA THR A 221 -7.97 29.38 6.21
C THR A 221 -7.58 28.96 7.63
N PRO A 222 -7.37 29.89 8.56
CA PRO A 222 -7.18 29.55 9.98
C PRO A 222 -8.41 28.87 10.59
N LYS A 223 -8.18 27.78 11.32
CA LYS A 223 -9.23 27.05 12.05
C LYS A 223 -8.93 27.06 13.55
N ALA A 224 -9.88 27.41 14.42
CA ALA A 224 -9.64 27.43 15.88
C ALA A 224 -9.55 25.99 16.43
N LEU A 225 -8.48 25.65 17.15
CA LEU A 225 -8.29 24.33 17.78
C LEU A 225 -8.93 24.33 19.17
N THR A 226 -10.26 24.30 19.20
CA THR A 226 -11.06 24.35 20.43
C THR A 226 -12.34 23.52 20.30
N ARG A 227 -12.95 23.19 21.45
CA ARG A 227 -14.35 22.80 21.55
C ARG A 227 -15.05 23.77 22.49
N ALA A 228 -15.99 24.54 21.94
CA ALA A 228 -16.86 25.42 22.71
C ALA A 228 -18.29 25.29 22.17
N PRO A 229 -19.33 25.68 22.93
CA PRO A 229 -20.69 25.76 22.40
C PRO A 229 -20.73 26.62 21.12
N GLY A 230 -21.21 26.04 20.01
CA GLY A 230 -21.20 26.69 18.68
C GLY A 230 -19.88 26.56 17.88
N HIS A 231 -18.82 25.99 18.46
CA HIS A 231 -17.53 25.77 17.80
C HIS A 231 -17.04 24.33 18.02
N ALA A 232 -17.38 23.44 17.09
CA ALA A 232 -16.84 22.09 17.02
C ALA A 232 -15.34 22.11 16.69
N PHE A 233 -14.61 21.04 17.07
CA PHE A 233 -13.21 20.91 16.72
C PHE A 233 -13.06 20.75 15.19
N PRO A 234 -12.17 21.49 14.54
CA PRO A 234 -12.12 21.54 13.08
C PRO A 234 -11.54 20.26 12.49
N HIS A 235 -12.21 19.73 11.47
CA HIS A 235 -11.67 18.63 10.68
C HIS A 235 -10.33 18.99 10.04
N LEU A 236 -9.33 18.14 10.27
CA LEU A 236 -7.98 18.25 9.69
C LEU A 236 -7.80 17.22 8.57
N ALA A 237 -7.28 17.64 7.42
CA ALA A 237 -7.14 16.78 6.25
C ALA A 237 -6.03 15.72 6.43
N ASP A 238 -6.27 14.51 5.88
CA ASP A 238 -5.28 13.43 5.91
C ASP A 238 -3.93 13.86 5.31
N ARG A 239 -2.85 13.64 6.07
CA ARG A 239 -1.44 13.92 5.71
C ARG A 239 -1.15 15.34 5.23
N ARG A 240 -2.03 16.32 5.47
CA ARG A 240 -1.75 17.72 5.19
C ARG A 240 -0.85 18.31 6.28
N LEU A 241 0.35 18.73 5.89
CA LEU A 241 1.25 19.46 6.78
C LEU A 241 0.58 20.76 7.24
N SER A 242 0.61 21.00 8.55
CA SER A 242 -0.16 22.03 9.21
C SER A 242 0.67 22.74 10.27
N LEU A 243 0.36 24.00 10.56
CA LEU A 243 0.96 24.77 11.64
C LEU A 243 -0.04 24.90 12.79
N ALA A 244 0.30 24.35 13.96
CA ALA A 244 -0.37 24.67 15.20
C ALA A 244 0.16 26.03 15.68
N VAL A 245 -0.72 26.99 15.87
CA VAL A 245 -0.42 28.38 16.20
C VAL A 245 -0.91 28.66 17.62
N VAL A 246 -0.01 29.14 18.48
CA VAL A 246 -0.31 29.57 19.85
C VAL A 246 -0.61 31.06 19.83
N LEU A 247 -1.78 31.45 20.35
CA LEU A 247 -2.33 32.81 20.25
C LEU A 247 -2.70 33.37 21.62
N ARG A 248 -2.72 34.70 21.74
CA ARG A 248 -3.50 35.43 22.76
C ARG A 248 -4.17 36.66 22.15
N ASP A 249 -5.38 36.99 22.62
CA ASP A 249 -6.13 38.20 22.19
C ASP A 249 -5.64 39.48 22.89
N SER A 250 -4.95 39.37 24.02
CA SER A 250 -4.29 40.49 24.71
C SER A 250 -3.17 39.98 25.63
N PRO A 251 -2.23 40.83 26.11
CA PRO A 251 -1.10 40.37 26.92
C PRO A 251 -1.45 39.62 28.21
N ALA A 252 -2.62 39.90 28.79
CA ALA A 252 -3.14 39.24 29.99
C ALA A 252 -4.31 38.27 29.68
N GLY A 253 -4.64 38.06 28.40
CA GLY A 253 -5.68 37.14 27.97
C GLY A 253 -5.26 35.67 28.07
N PRO A 254 -6.22 34.73 28.06
CA PRO A 254 -5.92 33.30 28.00
C PRO A 254 -5.20 32.95 26.70
N VAL A 255 -4.36 31.91 26.75
CA VAL A 255 -3.76 31.32 25.55
C VAL A 255 -4.79 30.41 24.87
N HIS A 256 -4.95 30.58 23.57
CA HIS A 256 -5.76 29.71 22.71
C HIS A 256 -4.96 29.24 21.50
N TYR A 257 -5.52 28.27 20.77
CA TYR A 257 -4.82 27.58 19.69
C TYR A 257 -5.60 27.68 18.37
N ALA A 258 -4.86 27.75 17.27
CA ALA A 258 -5.40 27.65 15.92
C ALA A 258 -4.54 26.71 15.06
N CYS A 259 -5.10 26.25 13.95
CA CYS A 259 -4.43 25.48 12.92
C CYS A 259 -4.45 26.27 11.61
N VAL A 260 -3.33 26.30 10.92
CA VAL A 260 -3.22 26.76 9.53
C VAL A 260 -2.68 25.60 8.70
N GLU A 261 -3.55 24.94 7.94
CA GLU A 261 -3.15 23.86 7.04
C GLU A 261 -2.46 24.43 5.80
N LEU A 262 -1.39 23.79 5.30
CA LEU A 262 -0.69 24.26 4.10
C LEU A 262 -1.40 23.80 2.80
N PRO A 263 -1.44 24.64 1.75
CA PRO A 263 -2.12 24.32 0.51
C PRO A 263 -1.36 23.25 -0.29
N SER A 264 -1.98 22.08 -0.46
CA SER A 264 -1.40 20.95 -1.20
C SER A 264 -1.29 21.16 -2.72
N SER A 265 -1.75 22.31 -3.23
CA SER A 265 -1.57 22.77 -4.62
C SER A 265 -0.22 23.46 -4.86
N LEU A 266 0.50 23.87 -3.80
CA LEU A 266 1.78 24.56 -3.91
C LEU A 266 2.96 23.60 -3.62
N PRO A 267 4.13 23.80 -4.25
CA PRO A 267 5.33 23.06 -3.91
C PRO A 267 5.76 23.38 -2.48
N ARG A 268 6.17 22.36 -1.71
CA ARG A 268 6.60 22.56 -0.32
C ARG A 268 7.98 23.21 -0.23
N PHE A 269 8.85 22.98 -1.22
CA PHE A 269 10.14 23.66 -1.33
C PHE A 269 10.09 24.77 -2.38
N VAL A 270 9.92 26.00 -1.91
CA VAL A 270 9.90 27.22 -2.72
C VAL A 270 11.32 27.58 -3.13
N ALA A 271 11.57 27.85 -4.41
CA ALA A 271 12.88 28.23 -4.91
C ALA A 271 13.27 29.66 -4.49
N VAL A 272 14.55 29.85 -4.19
CA VAL A 272 15.20 31.15 -3.93
C VAL A 272 16.53 31.24 -4.73
N GLU A 273 17.31 32.32 -4.64
CA GLU A 273 18.48 32.52 -5.52
C GLU A 273 19.56 31.43 -5.33
N ARG A 274 19.75 30.98 -4.09
CA ARG A 274 20.54 29.78 -3.77
C ARG A 274 19.74 28.81 -2.90
N GLY A 275 19.20 27.78 -3.56
CA GLY A 275 18.51 26.67 -2.91
C GLY A 275 17.01 26.88 -2.77
N VAL A 276 16.46 26.50 -1.61
CA VAL A 276 15.01 26.51 -1.36
C VAL A 276 14.68 26.92 0.07
N ILE A 277 13.48 27.46 0.29
CA ILE A 277 12.89 27.64 1.62
C ILE A 277 11.64 26.76 1.76
N PRO A 278 11.41 26.09 2.91
CA PRO A 278 10.18 25.34 3.14
C PRO A 278 8.96 26.27 3.24
N LEU A 279 7.84 25.89 2.65
CA LEU A 279 6.59 26.66 2.64
C LEU A 279 6.07 26.93 4.06
N GLU A 280 6.24 25.97 4.97
CA GLU A 280 5.96 26.14 6.40
C GLU A 280 6.72 27.32 7.04
N ALA A 281 7.94 27.62 6.60
CA ALA A 281 8.73 28.75 7.11
C ALA A 281 8.25 30.09 6.53
N VAL A 282 7.86 30.10 5.24
CA VAL A 282 7.26 31.28 4.59
C VAL A 282 5.92 31.61 5.25
N VAL A 283 5.06 30.61 5.47
CA VAL A 283 3.78 30.83 6.16
C VAL A 283 4.01 31.26 7.62
N ARG A 284 4.88 30.57 8.38
CA ARG A 284 5.19 30.90 9.78
C ARG A 284 5.59 32.37 9.96
N ARG A 285 6.40 32.92 9.03
CA ARG A 285 6.83 34.32 9.05
C ARG A 285 5.65 35.31 8.97
N HIS A 286 4.59 34.97 8.24
CA HIS A 286 3.49 35.87 7.92
C HIS A 286 2.20 35.61 8.70
N LEU A 287 2.16 34.62 9.59
CA LEU A 287 0.97 34.33 10.42
C LEU A 287 0.33 35.55 11.12
N PRO A 288 1.07 36.60 11.58
CA PRO A 288 0.44 37.81 12.10
C PRO A 288 -0.54 38.50 11.13
N THR A 289 -0.40 38.35 9.81
CA THR A 289 -1.36 38.91 8.84
C THR A 289 -2.65 38.09 8.74
N LEU A 290 -2.66 36.83 9.20
CA LEU A 290 -3.84 35.96 9.26
C LEU A 290 -4.59 36.08 10.60
N PHE A 291 -3.98 36.69 11.61
CA PHE A 291 -4.55 36.88 12.95
C PHE A 291 -4.51 38.37 13.37
N PRO A 292 -5.16 39.28 12.61
CA PRO A 292 -5.16 40.70 12.95
C PRO A 292 -5.74 40.96 14.34
N GLY A 293 -5.10 41.83 15.11
CA GLY A 293 -5.49 42.15 16.49
C GLY A 293 -5.12 41.09 17.52
N ARG A 294 -4.40 40.02 17.15
CA ARG A 294 -3.92 38.96 18.05
C ARG A 294 -2.41 38.88 18.05
N GLU A 295 -1.85 38.32 19.11
CA GLU A 295 -0.42 38.04 19.21
C GLU A 295 -0.16 36.55 18.96
N VAL A 296 0.70 36.26 17.98
CA VAL A 296 1.24 34.92 17.72
C VAL A 296 2.42 34.70 18.64
N LEU A 297 2.27 33.79 19.61
CA LEU A 297 3.26 33.53 20.66
C LEU A 297 4.33 32.53 20.20
N ASP A 298 3.90 31.39 19.68
CA ASP A 298 4.77 30.37 19.09
C ASP A 298 3.98 29.48 18.11
N THR A 299 4.68 28.64 17.37
CA THR A 299 4.17 27.89 16.21
C THR A 299 4.89 26.56 16.06
N TYR A 300 4.18 25.50 15.70
CA TYR A 300 4.78 24.17 15.51
C TYR A 300 4.19 23.45 14.32
N ALA A 301 5.04 22.85 13.49
CA ALA A 301 4.63 21.99 12.40
C ALA A 301 4.05 20.67 12.95
N PHE A 302 2.97 20.19 12.34
CA PHE A 302 2.38 18.88 12.66
C PHE A 302 1.57 18.32 11.48
N ARG A 303 1.24 17.03 11.55
CA ARG A 303 0.51 16.31 10.50
C ARG A 303 -0.25 15.13 11.09
N ALA A 304 -1.54 15.01 10.79
CA ALA A 304 -2.34 13.83 11.11
C ALA A 304 -2.28 12.81 9.95
N THR A 305 -2.39 11.52 10.26
CA THR A 305 -2.64 10.44 9.28
C THR A 305 -3.92 9.72 9.70
N ARG A 306 -4.84 9.49 8.76
CA ARG A 306 -6.15 8.87 9.01
C ARG A 306 -6.19 7.42 8.55
N SER A 307 -7.13 6.64 9.08
CA SER A 307 -7.45 5.33 8.52
C SER A 307 -7.95 5.50 7.09
N GLY A 308 -7.37 4.74 6.15
CA GLY A 308 -7.73 4.71 4.74
C GLY A 308 -8.44 3.43 4.30
N ASP A 309 -8.67 2.49 5.22
CA ASP A 309 -9.45 1.28 4.93
C ASP A 309 -10.96 1.60 4.89
N ILE A 310 -11.66 0.93 4.00
CA ILE A 310 -13.08 1.16 3.65
C ILE A 310 -13.91 -0.01 4.17
N GLN A 311 -15.12 0.25 4.68
CA GLN A 311 -16.05 -0.76 5.20
C GLN A 311 -17.20 -0.99 4.22
N LEU A 312 -17.23 -2.15 3.57
CA LEU A 312 -18.34 -2.54 2.72
C LEU A 312 -19.31 -3.43 3.50
N ASP A 313 -20.58 -3.08 3.44
CA ASP A 313 -21.69 -3.97 3.76
C ASP A 313 -21.89 -4.92 2.57
N GLU A 314 -21.62 -6.22 2.76
CA GLU A 314 -21.79 -7.23 1.71
C GLU A 314 -23.27 -7.54 1.39
N LEU A 315 -24.21 -7.12 2.26
CA LEU A 315 -25.64 -7.44 2.15
C LEU A 315 -26.49 -6.27 1.62
N GLY A 316 -25.86 -5.11 1.37
CA GLY A 316 -26.54 -3.92 0.86
C GLY A 316 -27.17 -4.11 -0.53
N THR A 317 -28.35 -3.50 -0.75
CA THR A 317 -29.11 -3.60 -2.01
C THR A 317 -28.58 -2.70 -3.14
N ALA A 318 -27.56 -1.88 -2.87
CA ALA A 318 -26.90 -1.03 -3.86
C ALA A 318 -25.96 -1.83 -4.77
N SER A 319 -25.64 -1.31 -5.96
CA SER A 319 -24.59 -1.93 -6.78
C SER A 319 -23.23 -1.79 -6.10
N PHE A 320 -22.33 -2.76 -6.31
CA PHE A 320 -20.99 -2.77 -5.71
C PHE A 320 -20.20 -1.47 -5.99
N ALA A 321 -20.35 -0.91 -7.18
CA ALA A 321 -19.74 0.37 -7.56
C ALA A 321 -20.28 1.56 -6.75
N GLN A 322 -21.59 1.59 -6.44
CA GLN A 322 -22.20 2.63 -5.60
C GLN A 322 -21.77 2.52 -4.13
N ALA A 323 -21.66 1.29 -3.59
CA ALA A 323 -21.18 1.08 -2.23
C ALA A 323 -19.73 1.58 -2.06
N VAL A 324 -18.83 1.22 -2.99
CA VAL A 324 -17.46 1.76 -3.03
C VAL A 324 -17.47 3.29 -3.20
N ALA A 325 -18.35 3.84 -4.05
CA ALA A 325 -18.45 5.28 -4.26
C ALA A 325 -18.97 6.06 -3.03
N GLU A 326 -19.72 5.45 -2.12
CA GLU A 326 -20.07 6.09 -0.83
C GLU A 326 -18.91 6.05 0.15
N GLU A 327 -18.28 4.90 0.33
CA GLU A 327 -17.16 4.75 1.25
C GLU A 327 -15.94 5.59 0.87
N VAL A 328 -15.67 5.76 -0.43
CA VAL A 328 -14.63 6.69 -0.93
C VAL A 328 -14.92 8.14 -0.51
N ARG A 329 -16.20 8.56 -0.47
CA ARG A 329 -16.61 9.88 0.02
C ARG A 329 -16.51 9.99 1.56
N ARG A 330 -16.65 8.87 2.29
CA ARG A 330 -16.48 8.79 3.75
C ARG A 330 -15.00 8.75 4.19
N ARG A 331 -14.10 8.14 3.41
CA ARG A 331 -12.66 7.96 3.72
C ARG A 331 -11.96 9.19 4.33
N PRO A 332 -12.14 10.45 3.87
CA PRO A 332 -11.50 11.62 4.50
C PRO A 332 -11.79 11.77 6.00
N TRP A 333 -12.94 11.27 6.46
CA TRP A 333 -13.42 11.35 7.84
C TRP A 333 -13.02 10.17 8.72
N GLY A 334 -12.16 9.27 8.20
CA GLY A 334 -11.62 8.15 8.96
C GLY A 334 -10.86 8.60 10.22
N PRO A 335 -10.87 7.79 11.30
CA PRO A 335 -10.23 8.16 12.56
C PRO A 335 -8.72 8.36 12.40
N VAL A 336 -8.14 9.29 13.16
CA VAL A 336 -6.69 9.53 13.16
C VAL A 336 -5.96 8.32 13.75
N VAL A 337 -4.99 7.79 13.00
CA VAL A 337 -4.19 6.61 13.37
C VAL A 337 -2.76 6.96 13.80
N ARG A 338 -2.26 8.15 13.45
CA ARG A 338 -0.93 8.68 13.81
C ARG A 338 -0.93 10.21 13.78
N ILE A 339 -0.17 10.85 14.66
CA ILE A 339 0.19 12.27 14.59
C ILE A 339 1.72 12.39 14.51
N GLU A 340 2.23 13.15 13.54
CA GLU A 340 3.61 13.60 13.48
C GLU A 340 3.68 15.05 13.98
N VAL A 341 4.64 15.40 14.85
CA VAL A 341 4.77 16.72 15.49
C VAL A 341 6.21 17.19 15.53
N GLU A 342 6.46 18.48 15.28
CA GLU A 342 7.78 19.10 15.49
C GLU A 342 8.22 18.91 16.95
N ARG A 343 9.45 18.41 17.19
CA ARG A 343 9.97 18.10 18.53
C ARG A 343 9.88 19.27 19.52
N ALA A 344 9.99 20.50 19.03
CA ALA A 344 9.89 21.71 19.84
C ALA A 344 8.50 21.92 20.47
N MET A 345 7.45 21.25 19.96
CA MET A 345 6.08 21.40 20.44
C MET A 345 5.96 21.02 21.94
N PRO A 346 5.42 21.90 22.81
CA PRO A 346 5.19 21.61 24.22
C PRO A 346 4.30 20.38 24.45
N ALA A 347 4.57 19.64 25.54
CA ALA A 347 3.83 18.42 25.88
C ALA A 347 2.30 18.66 25.96
N GLY A 348 1.87 19.72 26.65
CA GLY A 348 0.44 20.05 26.77
C GLY A 348 -0.26 20.36 25.45
N LEU A 349 0.45 20.84 24.42
CA LEU A 349 -0.11 21.04 23.08
C LEU A 349 -0.16 19.71 22.29
N ARG A 350 0.82 18.82 22.47
CA ARG A 350 0.77 17.45 21.93
C ARG A 350 -0.38 16.65 22.54
N GLU A 351 -0.55 16.72 23.85
CA GLU A 351 -1.65 16.10 24.61
C GLU A 351 -3.02 16.66 24.18
N LEU A 352 -3.11 17.98 23.95
CA LEU A 352 -4.30 18.60 23.37
C LEU A 352 -4.59 18.04 21.98
N LEU A 353 -3.64 18.09 21.05
CA LEU A 353 -3.85 17.56 19.69
C LEU A 353 -4.24 16.08 19.69
N GLN A 354 -3.60 15.24 20.52
CA GLN A 354 -3.94 13.83 20.65
C GLN A 354 -5.35 13.64 21.23
N ARG A 355 -5.73 14.38 22.28
CA ARG A 355 -7.07 14.31 22.88
C ARG A 355 -8.14 14.76 21.88
N GLU A 356 -7.96 15.91 21.25
CA GLU A 356 -8.96 16.49 20.36
C GLU A 356 -9.15 15.65 19.08
N LEU A 357 -8.09 15.06 18.54
CA LEU A 357 -8.17 14.14 17.38
C LEU A 357 -8.60 12.72 17.74
N ARG A 358 -8.54 12.31 19.02
CA ARG A 358 -9.12 11.05 19.49
C ARG A 358 -10.65 11.14 19.56
N PHE A 359 -11.18 12.28 20.01
CA PHE A 359 -12.62 12.47 20.20
C PHE A 359 -13.27 13.28 19.06
N GLU A 360 -12.60 13.43 17.91
CA GLU A 360 -13.15 14.09 16.71
C GLU A 360 -14.51 13.47 16.34
N GLU A 361 -15.45 14.28 15.85
CA GLU A 361 -16.80 13.82 15.48
C GLU A 361 -16.73 12.95 14.23
N SER A 362 -16.57 11.64 14.45
CA SER A 362 -16.52 10.57 13.45
C SER A 362 -17.43 9.44 13.90
N ASP A 363 -18.13 8.80 12.96
CA ASP A 363 -18.98 7.64 13.21
C ASP A 363 -18.18 6.42 13.76
N LEU A 364 -16.85 6.46 13.70
CA LEU A 364 -15.94 5.37 14.04
C LEU A 364 -15.14 5.66 15.32
N GLN A 365 -15.11 4.70 16.24
CA GLN A 365 -14.33 4.79 17.48
C GLN A 365 -12.82 4.90 17.22
N SER A 366 -12.16 5.86 17.87
CA SER A 366 -10.72 6.09 17.72
C SER A 366 -9.88 5.48 18.84
N ALA A 367 -9.01 4.53 18.46
CA ALA A 367 -7.99 3.94 19.32
C ALA A 367 -6.67 4.76 19.33
N LEU A 368 -6.73 6.09 19.22
CA LEU A 368 -5.56 6.97 19.21
C LEU A 368 -4.97 7.16 20.64
N GLY A 369 -3.74 6.67 20.84
CA GLY A 369 -3.01 6.70 22.11
C GLY A 369 -1.67 7.48 22.06
N PRO A 370 -0.95 7.58 23.20
CA PRO A 370 0.33 8.31 23.26
C PRO A 370 1.45 7.72 22.38
N SER A 371 1.41 6.41 22.11
CA SER A 371 2.31 5.70 21.18
C SER A 371 2.12 6.08 19.71
N ASP A 372 1.11 6.89 19.41
CA ASP A 372 0.79 7.35 18.05
C ASP A 372 1.33 8.74 17.74
N VAL A 373 2.01 9.39 18.70
CA VAL A 373 2.58 10.73 18.57
C VAL A 373 4.08 10.62 18.29
N TYR A 374 4.50 11.05 17.11
CA TYR A 374 5.87 10.92 16.60
C TYR A 374 6.55 12.28 16.57
N GLU A 375 7.52 12.50 17.45
CA GLU A 375 8.39 13.67 17.39
C GLU A 375 9.29 13.65 16.16
N ALA A 376 9.21 14.68 15.32
CA ALA A 376 10.14 15.00 14.26
C ALA A 376 11.32 15.83 14.82
N PRO A 377 12.55 15.31 14.81
CA PRO A 377 13.77 16.07 15.15
C PRO A 377 14.04 17.28 14.25
N GLY A 378 13.55 17.23 13.00
CA GLY A 378 13.69 18.26 11.98
C GLY A 378 12.37 18.45 11.22
N LEU A 379 12.42 18.47 9.88
CA LEU A 379 11.23 18.59 9.04
C LEU A 379 10.22 17.45 9.28
N VAL A 380 9.01 17.79 9.73
CA VAL A 380 7.84 16.89 9.71
C VAL A 380 7.55 16.48 8.25
N ASP A 381 7.03 15.28 8.00
CA ASP A 381 6.82 14.72 6.65
C ASP A 381 8.12 14.68 5.82
N LEU A 382 8.88 13.59 5.93
CA LEU A 382 10.06 13.38 5.10
C LEU A 382 9.71 12.94 3.66
N GLY A 383 8.43 12.72 3.34
CA GLY A 383 7.96 12.43 1.99
C GLY A 383 8.27 13.57 1.01
N ALA A 384 8.28 14.82 1.49
CA ALA A 384 8.62 15.98 0.68
C ALA A 384 10.07 15.99 0.16
N LEU A 385 11.00 15.20 0.73
CA LEU A 385 12.40 15.14 0.26
C LEU A 385 12.52 14.70 -1.21
N GLY A 386 11.50 14.04 -1.78
CA GLY A 386 11.44 13.75 -3.22
C GLY A 386 11.45 15.02 -4.09
N GLN A 387 10.90 16.14 -3.60
CA GLN A 387 10.95 17.44 -4.28
C GLN A 387 12.36 18.07 -4.24
N LEU A 388 13.19 17.71 -3.26
CA LEU A 388 14.60 18.10 -3.23
C LEU A 388 15.41 17.22 -4.19
N ALA A 389 15.19 15.91 -4.18
CA ALA A 389 15.87 14.98 -5.08
C ALA A 389 15.72 15.38 -6.56
N GLY A 390 14.52 15.78 -6.98
CA GLY A 390 14.26 16.27 -8.34
C GLY A 390 14.89 17.63 -8.68
N ARG A 391 15.57 18.30 -7.74
CA ARG A 391 16.33 19.54 -7.94
C ARG A 391 17.85 19.33 -7.95
N LEU A 392 18.35 18.15 -7.54
CA LEU A 392 19.79 17.85 -7.59
C LEU A 392 20.17 17.50 -9.03
N THR A 393 20.96 18.37 -9.67
CA THR A 393 21.47 18.17 -11.03
C THR A 393 22.99 18.25 -11.06
N GLY A 394 23.63 17.27 -11.68
CA GLY A 394 25.08 17.13 -11.73
C GLY A 394 25.50 15.71 -12.11
N PRO A 395 26.78 15.47 -12.44
CA PRO A 395 27.32 14.12 -12.61
C PRO A 395 27.20 13.33 -11.30
N ASP A 396 26.94 12.03 -11.39
CA ASP A 396 26.93 11.05 -10.29
C ASP A 396 26.00 11.33 -9.09
N LEU A 397 25.20 12.40 -9.12
CA LEU A 397 24.18 12.70 -8.12
C LEU A 397 22.98 11.76 -8.20
N ASP A 398 22.76 11.13 -9.35
CA ASP A 398 21.69 10.15 -9.59
C ASP A 398 22.21 8.92 -10.36
N TYR A 399 21.42 7.86 -10.41
CA TYR A 399 21.66 6.71 -11.28
C TYR A 399 21.68 7.15 -12.76
N PRO A 400 22.51 6.52 -13.61
CA PRO A 400 22.54 6.85 -15.04
C PRO A 400 21.17 6.57 -15.69
N PRO A 401 20.68 7.46 -16.58
CA PRO A 401 19.46 7.20 -17.32
C PRO A 401 19.66 6.01 -18.26
N PHE A 402 18.74 5.05 -18.22
CA PHE A 402 18.68 3.97 -19.20
C PHE A 402 17.69 4.33 -20.32
N VAL A 403 17.90 3.77 -21.51
CA VAL A 403 16.98 3.89 -22.65
C VAL A 403 16.24 2.56 -22.80
N ALA A 404 14.91 2.60 -22.81
CA ALA A 404 14.08 1.42 -22.98
C ALA A 404 14.09 0.93 -24.44
N GLN A 405 14.15 -0.38 -24.66
CA GLN A 405 14.25 -1.01 -25.99
C GLN A 405 12.87 -1.23 -26.62
N ASP A 406 12.81 -1.37 -27.96
CA ASP A 406 11.63 -1.87 -28.67
C ASP A 406 11.92 -3.29 -29.20
N PRO A 407 11.42 -4.36 -28.55
CA PRO A 407 11.60 -5.73 -29.00
C PRO A 407 10.79 -6.06 -30.27
N PHE A 408 9.98 -5.13 -30.78
CA PHE A 408 9.21 -5.24 -32.01
C PHE A 408 9.72 -4.29 -33.12
N ALA A 409 10.93 -3.73 -33.00
CA ALA A 409 11.50 -2.79 -33.97
C ALA A 409 11.65 -3.38 -35.40
N ASP A 410 12.08 -4.64 -35.50
CA ASP A 410 12.23 -5.34 -36.80
C ASP A 410 10.89 -5.80 -37.42
N HIS A 411 9.76 -5.49 -36.78
CA HIS A 411 8.44 -5.97 -37.15
C HIS A 411 7.45 -4.84 -37.45
N ARG A 412 6.79 -4.92 -38.62
CA ARG A 412 5.78 -3.95 -39.06
C ARG A 412 4.55 -3.88 -38.16
N SER A 413 4.21 -4.99 -37.51
CA SER A 413 3.20 -5.07 -36.46
C SER A 413 3.58 -6.14 -35.44
N ILE A 414 3.07 -6.01 -34.22
CA ILE A 414 3.26 -6.99 -33.14
C ILE A 414 2.61 -8.33 -33.54
N VAL A 415 1.48 -8.30 -34.25
CA VAL A 415 0.86 -9.51 -34.82
C VAL A 415 1.82 -10.25 -35.76
N GLU A 416 2.61 -9.55 -36.58
CA GLU A 416 3.60 -10.18 -37.46
C GLU A 416 4.80 -10.78 -36.71
N ALA A 417 5.10 -10.29 -35.50
CA ALA A 417 6.08 -10.91 -34.61
C ALA A 417 5.52 -12.18 -33.95
N LEU A 418 4.30 -12.10 -33.39
CA LEU A 418 3.65 -13.20 -32.68
C LEU A 418 3.23 -14.36 -33.60
N ASP A 419 3.01 -14.09 -34.89
CA ASP A 419 2.83 -15.13 -35.91
C ASP A 419 4.12 -15.95 -36.15
N ARG A 420 5.30 -15.48 -35.70
CA ARG A 420 6.59 -16.19 -35.79
C ARG A 420 7.01 -16.86 -34.47
N GLY A 421 6.64 -16.30 -33.31
CA GLY A 421 6.95 -16.88 -32.00
C GLY A 421 6.54 -16.00 -30.82
N ASP A 422 6.61 -16.57 -29.61
CA ASP A 422 6.35 -15.86 -28.35
C ASP A 422 7.43 -14.81 -28.06
N VAL A 423 7.04 -13.65 -27.53
CA VAL A 423 7.94 -12.56 -27.13
C VAL A 423 7.79 -12.28 -25.64
N LEU A 424 8.90 -12.41 -24.90
CA LEU A 424 8.98 -12.09 -23.48
C LEU A 424 9.63 -10.72 -23.30
N VAL A 425 8.97 -9.82 -22.58
CA VAL A 425 9.45 -8.46 -22.29
C VAL A 425 9.69 -8.27 -20.80
N TYR A 426 10.64 -7.41 -20.44
CA TYR A 426 11.02 -7.07 -19.07
C TYR A 426 11.00 -5.55 -18.87
N HIS A 427 9.86 -5.03 -18.44
CA HIS A 427 9.72 -3.64 -18.01
C HIS A 427 10.59 -3.39 -16.75
N PRO A 428 11.23 -2.22 -16.60
CA PRO A 428 11.13 -1.04 -17.46
C PRO A 428 12.13 -1.03 -18.63
N TYR A 429 12.95 -2.07 -18.80
CA TYR A 429 14.04 -2.15 -19.77
C TYR A 429 13.54 -2.26 -21.22
N ASP A 430 12.41 -2.94 -21.43
CA ASP A 430 11.59 -2.82 -22.63
C ASP A 430 10.61 -1.65 -22.50
N SER A 431 10.32 -0.97 -23.61
CA SER A 431 9.44 0.19 -23.65
C SER A 431 7.97 -0.21 -23.58
N PHE A 432 7.30 0.08 -22.46
CA PHE A 432 5.87 -0.20 -22.29
C PHE A 432 5.00 0.37 -23.42
N THR A 433 5.35 1.56 -23.93
CA THR A 433 4.69 2.21 -25.06
C THR A 433 4.91 1.45 -26.37
N ALA A 434 6.14 1.02 -26.66
CA ALA A 434 6.43 0.24 -27.87
C ALA A 434 5.95 -1.22 -27.78
N THR A 435 5.66 -1.74 -26.58
CA THR A 435 5.17 -3.11 -26.38
C THR A 435 3.65 -3.16 -26.18
N PHE A 436 3.13 -2.77 -25.01
CA PHE A 436 1.74 -3.03 -24.65
C PHE A 436 0.78 -1.97 -25.20
N GLU A 437 1.17 -0.69 -25.17
CA GLU A 437 0.32 0.36 -25.74
C GLU A 437 0.24 0.22 -27.27
N ARG A 438 1.38 -0.05 -27.94
CA ARG A 438 1.43 -0.43 -29.36
C ARG A 438 0.53 -1.62 -29.68
N PHE A 439 0.54 -2.68 -28.86
CA PHE A 439 -0.28 -3.88 -29.09
C PHE A 439 -1.79 -3.58 -29.06
N ILE A 440 -2.26 -2.79 -28.09
CA ILE A 440 -3.69 -2.41 -28.02
C ILE A 440 -4.04 -1.36 -29.08
N ALA A 441 -3.13 -0.45 -29.45
CA ALA A 441 -3.34 0.51 -30.52
C ALA A 441 -3.44 -0.16 -31.89
N GLU A 442 -2.48 -1.02 -32.27
CA GLU A 442 -2.54 -1.81 -33.51
C GLU A 442 -3.81 -2.66 -33.56
N ALA A 443 -4.19 -3.30 -32.45
CA ALA A 443 -5.43 -4.09 -32.38
C ALA A 443 -6.71 -3.26 -32.52
N ALA A 444 -6.72 -1.99 -32.09
CA ALA A 444 -7.86 -1.10 -32.25
C ALA A 444 -7.99 -0.53 -33.67
N ASP A 445 -6.88 -0.42 -34.40
CA ASP A 445 -6.81 0.17 -35.74
C ASP A 445 -6.79 -0.88 -36.88
N ASP A 446 -6.66 -2.19 -36.59
CA ASP A 446 -6.72 -3.30 -37.56
C ASP A 446 -8.17 -3.79 -37.83
N PRO A 447 -8.69 -3.67 -39.08
CA PRO A 447 -10.05 -4.07 -39.43
C PRO A 447 -10.29 -5.60 -39.42
N GLY A 448 -9.24 -6.40 -39.24
CA GLY A 448 -9.34 -7.84 -39.00
C GLY A 448 -9.66 -8.19 -37.54
N VAL A 449 -9.54 -7.27 -36.59
CA VAL A 449 -9.86 -7.53 -35.18
C VAL A 449 -11.37 -7.53 -34.96
N ALA A 450 -11.87 -8.59 -34.32
CA ALA A 450 -13.28 -8.77 -34.02
C ALA A 450 -13.60 -8.52 -32.54
N ALA A 451 -12.65 -8.79 -31.64
CA ALA A 451 -12.82 -8.56 -30.21
C ALA A 451 -11.50 -8.22 -29.50
N ILE A 452 -11.58 -7.40 -28.45
CA ILE A 452 -10.48 -7.07 -27.52
C ILE A 452 -11.00 -7.25 -26.10
N LYS A 453 -10.38 -8.13 -25.31
CA LYS A 453 -10.72 -8.34 -23.90
C LYS A 453 -9.50 -8.08 -23.02
N LEU A 454 -9.60 -7.24 -22.00
CA LEU A 454 -8.49 -7.00 -21.05
C LEU A 454 -8.92 -6.68 -19.62
N THR A 455 -7.99 -6.82 -18.69
CA THR A 455 -8.11 -6.41 -17.29
C THR A 455 -7.43 -5.06 -17.03
N LEU A 456 -8.19 -3.96 -17.02
CA LEU A 456 -7.68 -2.63 -16.64
C LEU A 456 -7.60 -2.48 -15.12
N TYR A 457 -6.43 -2.80 -14.56
CA TYR A 457 -6.07 -2.45 -13.20
C TYR A 457 -5.27 -1.13 -13.20
N ARG A 458 -5.87 -0.05 -12.67
CA ARG A 458 -5.29 1.31 -12.55
C ARG A 458 -4.82 1.94 -13.88
N PRO A 459 -5.73 2.25 -14.83
CA PRO A 459 -5.38 2.94 -16.09
C PRO A 459 -4.66 4.30 -15.88
N GLY A 460 -4.81 4.94 -14.71
CA GLY A 460 -4.10 6.16 -14.34
C GLY A 460 -4.83 7.43 -14.76
N GLY A 461 -4.06 8.46 -15.15
CA GLY A 461 -4.57 9.67 -15.79
C GLY A 461 -5.06 9.41 -17.23
N PRO A 462 -4.92 10.37 -18.17
CA PRO A 462 -5.20 10.14 -19.58
C PRO A 462 -4.42 8.93 -20.10
N SER A 463 -5.13 7.89 -20.56
CA SER A 463 -4.55 6.57 -20.86
C SER A 463 -4.70 6.25 -22.35
N PRO A 464 -3.60 6.16 -23.13
CA PRO A 464 -3.64 5.81 -24.56
C PRO A 464 -4.34 4.48 -24.84
N ILE A 465 -4.24 3.54 -23.89
CA ILE A 465 -4.94 2.24 -23.90
C ILE A 465 -6.45 2.47 -23.87
N GLY A 466 -6.95 3.33 -22.98
CA GLY A 466 -8.36 3.69 -22.88
C GLY A 466 -8.90 4.30 -24.18
N ASP A 467 -8.15 5.20 -24.80
CA ASP A 467 -8.54 5.82 -26.07
C ASP A 467 -8.46 4.86 -27.26
N ALA A 468 -7.54 3.90 -27.26
CA ALA A 468 -7.53 2.81 -28.24
C ALA A 468 -8.77 1.92 -28.11
N LEU A 469 -9.16 1.56 -26.88
CA LEU A 469 -10.37 0.77 -26.62
C LEU A 469 -11.66 1.51 -27.06
N ARG A 470 -11.73 2.84 -26.83
CA ARG A 470 -12.82 3.70 -27.34
C ARG A 470 -12.85 3.70 -28.88
N ARG A 471 -11.70 3.80 -29.57
CA ARG A 471 -11.64 3.71 -31.04
C ARG A 471 -12.10 2.33 -31.56
N ALA A 472 -11.74 1.25 -30.89
CA ALA A 472 -12.14 -0.10 -31.26
C ALA A 472 -13.66 -0.31 -31.15
N ALA A 473 -14.27 0.13 -30.04
CA ALA A 473 -15.72 0.07 -29.82
C ALA A 473 -16.47 0.94 -30.84
N ALA A 474 -15.99 2.16 -31.11
CA ALA A 474 -16.57 3.04 -32.12
C ALA A 474 -16.50 2.50 -33.57
N ARG A 475 -15.64 1.50 -33.83
CA ARG A 475 -15.57 0.75 -35.11
C ARG A 475 -16.39 -0.55 -35.11
N GLY A 476 -17.08 -0.87 -34.01
CA GLY A 476 -17.95 -2.04 -33.90
C GLY A 476 -17.27 -3.35 -33.49
N ALA A 477 -16.07 -3.31 -32.90
CA ALA A 477 -15.45 -4.49 -32.30
C ALA A 477 -16.06 -4.81 -30.91
N ASP A 478 -16.11 -6.09 -30.52
CA ASP A 478 -16.48 -6.51 -29.15
C ASP A 478 -15.36 -6.15 -28.18
N VAL A 479 -15.53 -5.06 -27.42
CA VAL A 479 -14.58 -4.63 -26.41
C VAL A 479 -15.12 -4.96 -25.02
N SER A 480 -14.42 -5.85 -24.29
CA SER A 480 -14.74 -6.23 -22.91
C SER A 480 -13.64 -5.81 -21.94
N VAL A 481 -13.96 -5.12 -20.85
CA VAL A 481 -12.98 -4.54 -19.92
C VAL A 481 -13.32 -4.86 -18.47
N PHE A 482 -12.40 -5.49 -17.74
CA PHE A 482 -12.52 -5.65 -16.29
C PHE A 482 -11.87 -4.46 -15.59
N VAL A 483 -12.64 -3.75 -14.75
CA VAL A 483 -12.15 -2.60 -13.97
C VAL A 483 -12.26 -2.94 -12.49
N GLU A 484 -11.11 -3.04 -11.82
CA GLU A 484 -11.04 -3.47 -10.42
C GLU A 484 -11.25 -2.29 -9.46
N LEU A 485 -12.46 -2.15 -8.93
CA LEU A 485 -12.81 -1.06 -8.01
C LEU A 485 -12.18 -1.22 -6.61
N LYS A 486 -11.68 -2.42 -6.24
CA LYS A 486 -10.93 -2.68 -4.99
C LYS A 486 -9.45 -2.27 -5.08
N ALA A 487 -9.13 -1.29 -5.94
CA ALA A 487 -7.79 -0.73 -6.10
C ALA A 487 -7.58 0.42 -5.10
N ARG A 488 -6.84 0.13 -4.01
CA ARG A 488 -6.67 1.06 -2.89
C ARG A 488 -6.02 2.38 -3.33
N PHE A 489 -6.72 3.47 -3.03
CA PHE A 489 -6.39 4.86 -3.34
C PHE A 489 -6.50 5.25 -4.82
N ASP A 490 -7.13 4.40 -5.64
CA ASP A 490 -7.49 4.68 -7.04
C ASP A 490 -8.99 4.45 -7.29
N GLU A 491 -9.79 4.18 -6.25
CA GLU A 491 -11.18 3.74 -6.38
C GLU A 491 -12.03 4.76 -7.16
N GLU A 492 -11.88 6.05 -6.84
CA GLU A 492 -12.57 7.17 -7.51
C GLU A 492 -12.23 7.26 -9.01
N LEU A 493 -10.93 7.14 -9.35
CA LEU A 493 -10.45 7.13 -10.73
C LEU A 493 -10.97 5.91 -11.49
N ASN A 494 -10.98 4.73 -10.85
CA ASN A 494 -11.48 3.50 -11.47
C ASN A 494 -13.00 3.54 -11.67
N ILE A 495 -13.77 4.17 -10.78
CA ILE A 495 -15.22 4.41 -10.97
C ILE A 495 -15.45 5.32 -12.18
N GLY A 496 -14.74 6.46 -12.27
CA GLY A 496 -14.84 7.38 -13.42
C GLY A 496 -14.41 6.72 -14.74
N TRP A 497 -13.37 5.89 -14.71
CA TRP A 497 -12.93 5.10 -15.88
C TRP A 497 -13.96 4.05 -16.30
N ALA A 498 -14.59 3.33 -15.37
CA ALA A 498 -15.66 2.38 -15.69
C ALA A 498 -16.83 3.09 -16.41
N GLN A 499 -17.36 4.15 -15.82
CA GLN A 499 -18.46 4.95 -16.40
C GLN A 499 -18.09 5.52 -17.78
N SER A 500 -16.86 6.01 -17.95
CA SER A 500 -16.38 6.59 -19.21
C SER A 500 -16.15 5.56 -20.33
N LEU A 501 -15.94 4.29 -19.98
CA LEU A 501 -15.83 3.20 -20.95
C LEU A 501 -17.23 2.65 -21.30
N GLU A 502 -18.11 2.45 -20.32
CA GLU A 502 -19.52 2.07 -20.57
C GLU A 502 -20.22 3.06 -21.50
N ALA A 503 -20.02 4.37 -21.28
CA ALA A 503 -20.55 5.44 -22.14
C ALA A 503 -20.02 5.42 -23.58
N ALA A 504 -18.92 4.70 -23.84
CA ALA A 504 -18.36 4.48 -25.18
C ALA A 504 -18.82 3.16 -25.83
N GLY A 505 -19.81 2.47 -25.24
CA GLY A 505 -20.33 1.19 -25.74
C GLY A 505 -19.46 -0.03 -25.40
N ILE A 506 -18.48 0.13 -24.51
CA ILE A 506 -17.60 -0.95 -24.06
C ILE A 506 -18.30 -1.75 -22.96
N HIS A 507 -18.25 -3.09 -23.03
CA HIS A 507 -18.77 -3.94 -21.97
C HIS A 507 -17.80 -3.94 -20.78
N VAL A 508 -18.13 -3.17 -19.74
CA VAL A 508 -17.33 -3.10 -18.50
C VAL A 508 -17.85 -4.09 -17.46
N ILE A 509 -16.92 -4.69 -16.71
CA ILE A 509 -17.21 -5.61 -15.60
C ILE A 509 -16.44 -5.14 -14.36
N THR A 510 -17.17 -4.67 -13.35
CA THR A 510 -16.63 -4.06 -12.12
C THR A 510 -16.24 -5.07 -11.03
N GLY A 511 -15.69 -6.21 -11.45
CA GLY A 511 -15.28 -7.31 -10.57
C GLY A 511 -16.45 -8.13 -10.00
N LEU A 512 -16.18 -8.95 -8.99
CA LEU A 512 -17.17 -9.73 -8.23
C LEU A 512 -17.07 -9.36 -6.75
N ALA A 513 -18.21 -9.30 -6.04
CA ALA A 513 -18.25 -8.91 -4.63
C ALA A 513 -17.23 -9.69 -3.75
N THR A 514 -17.14 -11.01 -3.93
CA THR A 514 -16.29 -11.91 -3.12
C THR A 514 -14.88 -12.19 -3.68
N LEU A 515 -14.51 -11.66 -4.85
CA LEU A 515 -13.19 -11.90 -5.46
C LEU A 515 -12.50 -10.61 -5.91
N LYS A 516 -11.16 -10.65 -5.99
CA LYS A 516 -10.35 -9.56 -6.56
C LYS A 516 -9.65 -10.04 -7.84
N ILE A 517 -9.81 -9.31 -8.94
CA ILE A 517 -9.14 -9.58 -10.21
C ILE A 517 -7.75 -8.91 -10.17
N HIS A 518 -6.71 -9.72 -9.96
CA HIS A 518 -5.31 -9.27 -9.90
C HIS A 518 -4.44 -9.81 -11.06
N ALA A 519 -5.02 -10.62 -11.96
CA ALA A 519 -4.38 -10.99 -13.22
C ALA A 519 -4.27 -9.75 -14.14
N LYS A 520 -3.19 -9.66 -14.92
CA LYS A 520 -3.07 -8.67 -16.00
C LYS A 520 -2.94 -9.40 -17.31
N ILE A 521 -4.08 -9.53 -17.96
CA ILE A 521 -4.27 -10.31 -19.17
C ILE A 521 -4.97 -9.46 -20.22
N ALA A 522 -4.57 -9.66 -21.47
CA ALA A 522 -5.26 -9.12 -22.64
C ALA A 522 -5.36 -10.21 -23.71
N LEU A 523 -6.44 -10.18 -24.49
CA LEU A 523 -6.74 -11.11 -25.56
C LEU A 523 -7.35 -10.35 -26.74
N VAL A 524 -6.65 -10.36 -27.87
CA VAL A 524 -7.10 -9.82 -29.15
C VAL A 524 -7.53 -10.99 -30.03
N VAL A 525 -8.77 -10.98 -30.50
CA VAL A 525 -9.32 -12.01 -31.39
C VAL A 525 -9.45 -11.44 -32.79
N ARG A 526 -8.72 -12.04 -33.75
CA ARG A 526 -8.48 -11.50 -35.08
C ARG A 526 -8.84 -12.50 -36.17
N ARG A 527 -9.54 -12.07 -37.21
CA ARG A 527 -9.82 -12.85 -38.41
C ARG A 527 -8.64 -12.78 -39.37
N ALA A 528 -7.93 -13.89 -39.54
CA ALA A 528 -6.77 -14.01 -40.42
C ALA A 528 -6.96 -15.23 -41.34
N ALA A 529 -6.79 -15.04 -42.66
CA ALA A 529 -6.95 -16.09 -43.68
C ALA A 529 -8.25 -16.93 -43.53
N GLY A 530 -9.37 -16.28 -43.21
CA GLY A 530 -10.67 -16.94 -43.00
C GLY A 530 -10.85 -17.68 -41.67
N ARG A 531 -9.82 -17.72 -40.80
CA ARG A 531 -9.87 -18.33 -39.46
C ARG A 531 -9.81 -17.26 -38.38
N MET A 532 -10.26 -17.59 -37.17
CA MET A 532 -10.12 -16.73 -35.99
C MET A 532 -8.83 -17.12 -35.24
N ARG A 533 -7.80 -16.27 -35.31
CA ARG A 533 -6.62 -16.35 -34.44
C ARG A 533 -6.83 -15.55 -33.17
N ARG A 534 -6.04 -15.89 -32.15
CA ARG A 534 -6.02 -15.22 -30.84
C ARG A 534 -4.58 -14.81 -30.55
N TYR A 535 -4.41 -13.59 -30.06
CA TYR A 535 -3.12 -13.06 -29.61
C TYR A 535 -3.31 -12.56 -28.18
N ALA A 536 -2.40 -12.91 -27.29
CA ALA A 536 -2.54 -12.60 -25.87
C ALA A 536 -1.32 -11.92 -25.28
N HIS A 537 -1.57 -11.18 -24.20
CA HIS A 537 -0.55 -10.75 -23.25
C HIS A 537 -0.88 -11.29 -21.86
N VAL A 538 0.15 -11.74 -21.13
CA VAL A 538 0.07 -12.11 -19.71
C VAL A 538 1.23 -11.45 -18.96
N GLY A 539 0.93 -10.58 -17.99
CA GLY A 539 1.96 -9.84 -17.24
C GLY A 539 1.83 -9.90 -15.73
N SER A 540 2.94 -9.62 -15.03
CA SER A 540 2.94 -9.36 -13.58
C SER A 540 2.49 -7.94 -13.23
N GLY A 541 2.88 -6.98 -14.06
CA GLY A 541 2.69 -5.54 -13.86
C GLY A 541 1.32 -5.02 -14.31
N ASN A 542 0.99 -3.80 -13.85
CA ASN A 542 -0.26 -3.12 -14.21
C ASN A 542 -0.19 -2.51 -15.61
N TYR A 543 -1.35 -2.26 -16.23
CA TYR A 543 -1.43 -1.59 -17.53
C TYR A 543 -1.41 -0.05 -17.38
N ASN A 544 -0.25 0.45 -16.94
CA ASN A 544 -0.05 1.85 -16.56
C ASN A 544 1.40 2.27 -16.85
N ALA A 545 1.58 3.17 -17.82
CA ALA A 545 2.88 3.55 -18.36
C ALA A 545 3.81 4.26 -17.35
N ASP A 546 3.26 4.99 -16.37
CA ASP A 546 4.05 5.64 -15.32
C ASP A 546 4.65 4.59 -14.38
N THR A 547 3.83 3.63 -13.92
CA THR A 547 4.32 2.54 -13.07
C THR A 547 5.26 1.59 -13.83
N ALA A 548 5.04 1.36 -15.13
CA ALA A 548 5.90 0.52 -15.95
C ALA A 548 7.32 1.10 -16.18
N ARG A 549 7.58 2.35 -15.79
CA ARG A 549 8.93 2.96 -15.73
C ARG A 549 9.63 2.77 -14.37
N LEU A 550 8.89 2.39 -13.33
CA LEU A 550 9.34 2.36 -11.94
C LEU A 550 9.40 0.93 -11.35
N TYR A 551 8.51 0.05 -11.79
CA TYR A 551 8.44 -1.34 -11.34
C TYR A 551 9.14 -2.28 -12.34
N THR A 552 9.83 -3.30 -11.82
CA THR A 552 10.40 -4.37 -12.66
C THR A 552 9.37 -5.48 -12.86
N ASP A 553 8.83 -5.61 -14.07
CA ASP A 553 7.72 -6.51 -14.39
C ASP A 553 7.98 -7.29 -15.69
N VAL A 554 7.41 -8.49 -15.78
CA VAL A 554 7.58 -9.37 -16.94
C VAL A 554 6.25 -9.53 -17.66
N GLY A 555 6.27 -9.39 -18.98
CA GLY A 555 5.12 -9.60 -19.88
C GLY A 555 5.43 -10.68 -20.92
N LEU A 556 4.51 -11.62 -21.12
CA LEU A 556 4.56 -12.59 -22.22
C LEU A 556 3.51 -12.22 -23.26
N PHE A 557 3.95 -11.89 -24.48
CA PHE A 557 3.10 -11.83 -25.66
C PHE A 557 3.18 -13.16 -26.42
N THR A 558 2.04 -13.68 -26.88
CA THR A 558 1.95 -15.02 -27.46
C THR A 558 0.76 -15.22 -28.40
N ALA A 559 0.92 -16.12 -29.37
CA ALA A 559 -0.14 -16.65 -30.23
C ALA A 559 -0.41 -18.16 -29.99
N ASP A 560 0.13 -18.74 -28.91
CA ASP A 560 -0.01 -20.16 -28.58
C ASP A 560 -1.49 -20.55 -28.39
N GLU A 561 -1.95 -21.52 -29.17
CA GLU A 561 -3.36 -21.94 -29.18
C GLU A 561 -3.81 -22.47 -27.81
N GLY A 562 -2.95 -23.16 -27.07
CA GLY A 562 -3.28 -23.72 -25.76
C GLY A 562 -3.43 -22.68 -24.65
N LEU A 563 -2.59 -21.64 -24.62
CA LEU A 563 -2.67 -20.55 -23.64
C LEU A 563 -3.78 -19.56 -24.02
N THR A 564 -3.96 -19.29 -25.31
CA THR A 564 -5.02 -18.38 -25.78
C THR A 564 -6.41 -19.01 -25.69
N GLU A 565 -6.55 -20.34 -25.78
CA GLU A 565 -7.78 -21.05 -25.40
C GLU A 565 -8.08 -20.93 -23.90
N ASP A 566 -7.09 -21.20 -23.04
CA ASP A 566 -7.25 -21.07 -21.59
C ASP A 566 -7.63 -19.64 -21.17
N LEU A 567 -7.01 -18.61 -21.77
CA LEU A 567 -7.33 -17.21 -21.52
C LEU A 567 -8.71 -16.83 -22.04
N HIS A 568 -9.12 -17.34 -23.20
CA HIS A 568 -10.46 -17.11 -23.73
C HIS A 568 -11.54 -17.76 -22.84
N ALA A 569 -11.28 -18.97 -22.34
CA ALA A 569 -12.15 -19.61 -21.35
C ALA A 569 -12.20 -18.83 -20.03
N LEU A 570 -11.06 -18.33 -19.52
CA LEU A 570 -11.00 -17.49 -18.32
C LEU A 570 -11.79 -16.18 -18.51
N PHE A 571 -11.65 -15.51 -19.64
CA PHE A 571 -12.43 -14.31 -19.93
C PHE A 571 -13.93 -14.59 -19.98
N ASN A 572 -14.36 -15.70 -20.60
CA ASN A 572 -15.78 -16.06 -20.68
C ASN A 572 -16.37 -16.41 -19.31
N GLU A 573 -15.62 -17.10 -18.44
CA GLU A 573 -16.00 -17.33 -17.04
C GLU A 573 -16.16 -16.01 -16.28
N LEU A 574 -15.21 -15.07 -16.45
CA LEU A 574 -15.23 -13.78 -15.76
C LEU A 574 -16.33 -12.84 -16.28
N THR A 575 -16.71 -12.88 -17.56
CA THR A 575 -17.85 -12.09 -18.10
C THR A 575 -19.20 -12.74 -17.84
N GLY A 576 -19.24 -14.08 -17.75
CA GLY A 576 -20.48 -14.87 -17.80
C GLY A 576 -20.94 -15.46 -16.47
N SER A 577 -20.19 -15.29 -15.37
CA SER A 577 -20.47 -15.96 -14.10
C SER A 577 -20.13 -15.11 -12.88
N SER A 578 -21.03 -15.07 -11.90
CA SER A 578 -20.79 -14.45 -10.58
C SER A 578 -20.02 -15.36 -9.61
N ARG A 579 -19.38 -16.43 -10.10
CA ARG A 579 -18.71 -17.47 -9.30
C ARG A 579 -17.20 -17.54 -9.62
N PRO A 580 -16.36 -18.07 -8.71
CA PRO A 580 -14.97 -18.35 -9.03
C PRO A 580 -14.85 -19.25 -10.27
N PRO A 581 -13.91 -18.99 -11.21
CA PRO A 581 -13.81 -19.78 -12.44
C PRO A 581 -13.66 -21.28 -12.18
N GLN A 582 -14.35 -22.11 -12.96
CA GLN A 582 -14.33 -23.58 -12.91
C GLN A 582 -13.80 -24.23 -14.20
N ALA A 583 -13.56 -23.44 -15.25
CA ALA A 583 -13.08 -23.95 -16.54
C ALA A 583 -11.78 -24.80 -16.43
N PRO A 584 -11.65 -25.90 -17.21
CA PRO A 584 -10.54 -26.84 -17.09
C PRO A 584 -9.26 -26.34 -17.80
N PHE A 585 -8.59 -25.36 -17.18
CA PHE A 585 -7.36 -24.76 -17.73
C PHE A 585 -6.24 -25.79 -17.94
N ARG A 586 -5.65 -25.82 -19.15
CA ARG A 586 -4.55 -26.72 -19.52
C ARG A 586 -3.21 -26.19 -19.03
N LYS A 587 -2.78 -25.03 -19.53
CA LYS A 587 -1.50 -24.36 -19.23
C LYS A 587 -1.60 -23.37 -18.07
N LEU A 588 -2.70 -22.60 -17.95
CA LEU A 588 -2.83 -21.57 -16.92
C LEU A 588 -2.86 -22.13 -15.49
N LEU A 589 -2.38 -21.29 -14.56
CA LEU A 589 -2.64 -21.39 -13.13
C LEU A 589 -3.59 -20.27 -12.73
N VAL A 590 -4.79 -20.61 -12.28
CA VAL A 590 -5.84 -19.68 -11.88
C VAL A 590 -6.18 -19.89 -10.42
N ALA A 591 -6.22 -18.80 -9.65
CA ALA A 591 -6.68 -18.78 -8.27
C ALA A 591 -8.15 -18.30 -8.20
N PRO A 592 -8.99 -18.87 -7.32
CA PRO A 592 -8.68 -19.96 -6.39
C PRO A 592 -8.64 -21.36 -7.07
N THR A 593 -9.12 -21.48 -8.30
CA THR A 593 -9.49 -22.74 -9.01
C THR A 593 -8.48 -23.88 -8.94
N ASN A 594 -7.27 -23.71 -9.50
CA ASN A 594 -6.31 -24.79 -9.70
C ASN A 594 -4.89 -24.46 -9.23
N MET A 595 -4.59 -23.19 -8.95
CA MET A 595 -3.23 -22.71 -8.69
C MET A 595 -2.61 -23.36 -7.45
N LEU A 596 -3.33 -23.42 -6.33
CA LEU A 596 -2.82 -24.02 -5.08
C LEU A 596 -2.53 -25.51 -5.27
N GLY A 597 -3.48 -26.28 -5.78
CA GLY A 597 -3.32 -27.71 -6.04
C GLY A 597 -2.14 -28.01 -6.98
N ARG A 598 -2.06 -27.30 -8.11
CA ARG A 598 -0.95 -27.46 -9.08
C ARG A 598 0.40 -27.02 -8.50
N ALA A 599 0.44 -25.99 -7.66
CA ALA A 599 1.67 -25.58 -6.96
C ALA A 599 2.14 -26.66 -5.97
N LEU A 600 1.23 -27.18 -5.13
CA LEU A 600 1.51 -28.26 -4.20
C LEU A 600 1.97 -29.54 -4.93
N SER A 601 1.30 -29.95 -6.02
CA SER A 601 1.75 -31.09 -6.84
C SER A 601 3.14 -30.89 -7.45
N ARG A 602 3.48 -29.67 -7.89
CA ARG A 602 4.83 -29.34 -8.39
C ARG A 602 5.89 -29.41 -7.29
N VAL A 603 5.58 -29.01 -6.05
CA VAL A 603 6.49 -29.14 -4.90
C VAL A 603 6.62 -30.60 -4.46
N ALA A 604 5.51 -31.33 -4.33
CA ALA A 604 5.49 -32.74 -3.95
C ALA A 604 6.22 -33.63 -4.97
N GLY A 605 6.02 -33.41 -6.27
CA GLY A 605 6.73 -34.12 -7.34
C GLY A 605 8.26 -33.94 -7.25
N ARG A 606 8.74 -32.72 -6.95
CA ARG A 606 10.16 -32.42 -6.74
C ARG A 606 10.73 -33.07 -5.46
N ARG A 607 9.96 -33.15 -4.37
CA ARG A 607 10.34 -33.93 -3.18
C ARG A 607 10.42 -35.43 -3.51
N GLY A 608 9.47 -35.93 -4.31
CA GLY A 608 9.42 -37.31 -4.79
C GLY A 608 10.50 -37.70 -5.82
N SER A 609 11.20 -36.76 -6.45
CA SER A 609 12.42 -37.03 -7.23
C SER A 609 13.69 -36.98 -6.38
N ARG A 610 13.76 -36.07 -5.39
CA ARG A 610 14.87 -36.02 -4.41
C ARG A 610 15.04 -37.35 -3.66
N ALA A 611 13.95 -37.97 -3.24
CA ALA A 611 13.95 -39.31 -2.62
C ALA A 611 14.38 -40.47 -3.56
N ARG A 612 14.57 -40.20 -4.86
CA ARG A 612 15.02 -41.17 -5.88
C ARG A 612 16.35 -40.76 -6.54
N GLY A 613 17.21 -40.09 -5.77
CA GLY A 613 18.65 -39.98 -6.04
C GLY A 613 19.07 -39.30 -7.34
N SER A 614 18.21 -38.50 -7.97
CA SER A 614 18.45 -37.97 -9.32
C SER A 614 18.44 -36.43 -9.38
N ARG A 615 19.67 -35.89 -9.41
CA ARG A 615 20.08 -34.49 -9.73
C ARG A 615 19.72 -33.39 -8.72
N ASP A 616 20.59 -32.39 -8.68
CA ASP A 616 20.36 -31.12 -8.00
C ASP A 616 19.15 -30.39 -8.59
N LEU A 617 18.29 -29.89 -7.70
CA LEU A 617 17.02 -29.26 -8.06
C LEU A 617 16.81 -27.98 -7.26
N HIS A 618 17.29 -26.87 -7.81
CA HIS A 618 16.93 -25.54 -7.31
C HIS A 618 15.44 -25.27 -7.55
N ALA A 619 14.80 -24.61 -6.58
CA ALA A 619 13.42 -24.14 -6.68
C ALA A 619 13.36 -22.61 -6.52
N PRO A 620 13.94 -21.83 -7.45
CA PRO A 620 13.93 -20.37 -7.38
C PRO A 620 12.48 -19.85 -7.43
N SER A 621 12.19 -18.88 -6.59
CA SER A 621 10.95 -18.11 -6.60
C SER A 621 11.27 -16.63 -6.40
N ARG A 622 10.54 -15.76 -7.09
CA ARG A 622 10.61 -14.30 -6.94
C ARG A 622 9.18 -13.81 -6.74
N CYS A 623 8.92 -13.18 -5.60
CA CYS A 623 7.60 -12.65 -5.23
C CYS A 623 7.78 -11.39 -4.38
N ALA A 624 6.78 -10.51 -4.37
CA ALA A 624 6.80 -9.27 -3.57
C ALA A 624 6.59 -9.54 -2.06
N GLY A 625 6.02 -10.69 -1.70
CA GLY A 625 5.83 -11.14 -0.33
C GLY A 625 5.37 -12.59 -0.29
N ALA A 626 5.71 -13.30 0.79
CA ALA A 626 5.34 -14.68 1.03
C ALA A 626 4.70 -14.81 2.41
N VAL A 627 3.37 -14.78 2.45
CA VAL A 627 2.57 -14.92 3.68
C VAL A 627 1.45 -15.93 3.39
N ARG A 628 1.26 -16.91 4.28
CA ARG A 628 0.10 -17.80 4.24
C ARG A 628 -0.99 -17.23 5.13
N ALA A 629 -2.16 -16.93 4.55
CA ALA A 629 -3.36 -16.68 5.35
C ALA A 629 -3.90 -18.03 5.87
N ASP A 630 -4.30 -18.05 7.14
CA ASP A 630 -5.03 -19.14 7.80
C ASP A 630 -6.46 -18.65 8.06
N PRO A 631 -7.44 -18.89 7.17
CA PRO A 631 -8.83 -18.53 7.40
C PRO A 631 -9.49 -19.54 8.34
N ARG A 632 -10.35 -19.09 9.25
CA ARG A 632 -11.08 -19.97 10.18
C ARG A 632 -12.56 -19.59 10.22
N ARG A 633 -13.42 -20.61 10.40
CA ARG A 633 -14.90 -20.57 10.31
C ARG A 633 -15.39 -20.42 8.84
N GLU A 634 -16.57 -20.90 8.44
CA GLU A 634 -17.77 -21.27 9.22
C GLU A 634 -18.29 -22.73 8.96
N PRO A 635 -19.58 -23.14 9.08
CA PRO A 635 -19.94 -24.48 9.57
C PRO A 635 -19.93 -25.62 8.53
N ALA A 636 -19.83 -26.85 9.03
CA ALA A 636 -19.65 -28.05 8.21
C ALA A 636 -20.96 -28.73 7.76
N GLY A 637 -21.03 -29.08 6.47
CA GLY A 637 -21.96 -30.08 5.92
C GLY A 637 -21.29 -31.46 5.74
N PRO A 638 -21.99 -32.60 5.95
CA PRO A 638 -21.37 -33.92 5.99
C PRO A 638 -21.29 -34.63 4.62
N LEU A 639 -20.08 -34.94 4.15
CA LEU A 639 -19.82 -35.92 3.08
C LEU A 639 -18.56 -36.77 3.36
N PRO A 640 -18.49 -38.01 2.83
CA PRO A 640 -17.91 -39.16 3.57
C PRO A 640 -16.39 -39.33 3.52
N ARG A 641 -15.92 -40.27 4.35
CA ARG A 641 -14.53 -40.72 4.50
C ARG A 641 -14.08 -41.57 3.29
N ALA A 642 -12.81 -41.42 2.87
CA ALA A 642 -11.85 -42.52 2.68
C ALA A 642 -10.60 -42.06 1.87
N TRP A 643 -9.50 -41.74 2.55
CA TRP A 643 -8.13 -41.84 2.03
C TRP A 643 -7.26 -42.43 3.15
N PRO A 644 -6.37 -43.39 2.88
CA PRO A 644 -5.69 -44.16 3.93
C PRO A 644 -4.46 -43.45 4.51
N ASP A 645 -4.15 -43.77 5.77
CA ASP A 645 -2.94 -43.29 6.46
C ASP A 645 -1.65 -43.75 5.75
N LEU A 646 -0.73 -42.81 5.56
CA LEU A 646 0.65 -43.05 5.14
C LEU A 646 1.61 -42.37 6.11
N SER A 647 1.77 -42.97 7.29
CA SER A 647 2.79 -42.55 8.24
C SER A 647 4.19 -42.96 7.73
N ILE A 648 5.10 -42.00 7.68
CA ILE A 648 6.53 -42.23 7.49
C ILE A 648 7.25 -41.56 8.65
N ARG A 649 7.98 -42.36 9.44
CA ARG A 649 8.70 -41.89 10.62
C ARG A 649 9.90 -41.04 10.22
N GLU A 650 10.10 -39.95 10.93
CA GLU A 650 11.35 -39.19 10.90
C GLU A 650 12.52 -40.04 11.42
N ARG A 651 13.71 -39.76 10.89
CA ARG A 651 15.01 -40.05 11.52
C ARG A 651 15.97 -38.93 11.11
N TRP A 652 16.15 -37.98 12.03
CA TRP A 652 17.28 -37.05 12.17
C TRP A 652 17.80 -36.42 10.85
#